data_AF-A0A3R8S8H1-F1
#
_entry.id   AF-A0A3R8S8H1-F1
#
_cell.length_a   1.000
_cell.length_b   1.000
_cell.length_c   1.000
_cell.angle_alpha   90.00
_cell.angle_beta   90.00
_cell.angle_gamma   90.00
#
_symmetry.space_group_name_H-M   'P 1'
#
loop_
_entity.id
_entity.type
_entity.pdbx_description
1 polymer ?
#
loop_
_entity_poly.entity_id
_entity_poly.type
_entity_poly.pdbx_seq_one_letter_code
_entity_poly.pdbx_strand_id
1 'polypeptide(L)'
;MKKMLLSLAVSAALAGCGGGETLEDVKNDTAPVSPTISVKFDPSGGVISVPNDILLSGTQDGTLNLPGEMLGKVDGDGNPVVTRAHYADPGIVLGAQDGWSTQMPFAIDMTTPNGLKVDAQSVQTPGSIRIFEVKMGGPLAQDPKCSALPSGIACEVVAELEFGPQGDFVTMANSAGNGVVIVPVKPFKPQTTYITVLTTGLKDSSGQSVDASSTYSLLRQGSPLVTDTQKSLQAVIQSYEKAVTDAGVTSTEIIYTAAMTTQSVGAGLAATKALLAQSLAKNAPPVVAVPAQAPMTVADALEGKVPAAVLPAFEQIKLMRGVIQLPQYLAKPQTGDIEALADTYWQALCDSPVTLGGYVAQGGQLPPVAQGDDQICASFPVPEGVPQFRSIGVDKQRFITRYNPIPKQQWLANVPVQITSPSGEAPNGGWPVVILQHGITSKKEDMLGLTLSLTQAGFATVAIDHPMHGERGIDIDGDGNDEFNASTGSVLSYMNLTSLLVARDNLKQSAADLMGLRVGLNFINVASGGQVNFNTQQVSYLGHSLGSIVGPSFLAQTNAPLDVNVDHLFKVDTAVLASGGSGIANFLIESKSFGPFVQGSVLSSAGNLASQAFNGYLQEGAAADCGAFAAVPSEFMSCAYATFRGGLEAAEDTATLALIDATVTQFGFAAQTVLDSADPLNYASSVKALQTPVYMSVVTGGVNGNAADLVIPPTTERSFLSGSLPLASFMGLSSVNETQVTPGSYVVKFSQGHHSSILTTGFAEKAGGTAAGHAAASVEMQTQVASFLKSKGSALQVSNPDVVAN
;
A
#
# COMPACT_ATOMS: atom_id res chain seq x y z
N MET A 1 22.87 -40.57 -15.14
CA MET A 1 24.24 -40.49 -15.71
C MET A 1 24.21 -39.53 -16.90
N LYS A 2 24.88 -38.36 -16.75
CA LYS A 2 25.06 -37.18 -17.66
C LYS A 2 24.84 -35.85 -16.91
N LYS A 3 25.36 -35.76 -15.68
CA LYS A 3 25.49 -34.53 -14.86
C LYS A 3 26.78 -34.66 -14.07
N MET A 4 27.90 -34.37 -14.72
CA MET A 4 29.26 -34.22 -14.17
C MET A 4 30.18 -34.18 -15.38
N LEU A 5 30.41 -32.99 -15.95
CA LEU A 5 31.48 -32.63 -16.91
C LEU A 5 31.18 -31.22 -17.44
N LEU A 6 31.13 -30.22 -16.56
CA LEU A 6 31.13 -28.81 -16.97
C LEU A 6 31.93 -27.93 -15.99
N SER A 7 32.98 -28.51 -15.40
CA SER A 7 33.96 -27.83 -14.54
C SER A 7 35.38 -27.88 -15.12
N LEU A 8 35.52 -28.05 -16.45
CA LEU A 8 36.82 -28.21 -17.13
C LEU A 8 36.98 -27.38 -18.42
N ALA A 9 36.11 -26.40 -18.67
CA ALA A 9 36.16 -25.56 -19.89
C ALA A 9 36.69 -24.14 -19.66
N VAL A 10 37.18 -23.80 -18.46
CA VAL A 10 37.83 -22.50 -18.16
C VAL A 10 39.37 -22.57 -18.27
N SER A 11 39.93 -23.76 -18.53
CA SER A 11 41.40 -23.95 -18.61
C SER A 11 41.97 -24.05 -20.03
N ALA A 12 41.14 -23.91 -21.08
CA ALA A 12 41.58 -24.11 -22.48
C ALA A 12 41.71 -22.82 -23.30
N ALA A 13 41.52 -21.64 -22.70
CA ALA A 13 41.74 -20.34 -23.36
C ALA A 13 43.09 -19.68 -23.02
N LEU A 14 43.95 -20.33 -22.23
CA LEU A 14 45.29 -19.85 -21.86
C LEU A 14 46.45 -20.75 -22.34
N ALA A 15 46.22 -21.61 -23.35
CA ALA A 15 47.27 -22.43 -23.96
C ALA A 15 47.67 -21.95 -25.36
N GLY A 16 47.65 -20.63 -25.58
CA GLY A 16 47.96 -19.97 -26.86
C GLY A 16 49.18 -19.06 -26.87
N CYS A 17 49.91 -18.92 -25.76
CA CYS A 17 51.21 -18.25 -25.73
C CYS A 17 52.24 -19.20 -25.11
N GLY A 18 53.17 -19.69 -25.93
CA GLY A 18 54.26 -20.54 -25.48
C GLY A 18 55.20 -19.77 -24.55
N GLY A 19 55.30 -20.24 -23.31
CA GLY A 19 56.31 -19.86 -22.32
C GLY A 19 56.33 -20.95 -21.25
N GLY A 20 57.46 -21.65 -21.12
CA GLY A 20 57.56 -22.86 -20.30
C GLY A 20 57.68 -22.59 -18.81
N GLU A 21 56.56 -22.32 -18.16
CA GLU A 21 56.45 -22.32 -16.69
C GLU A 21 55.66 -23.55 -16.23
N THR A 22 56.14 -24.22 -15.19
CA THR A 22 55.51 -25.42 -14.63
C THR A 22 54.33 -25.04 -13.73
N LEU A 23 53.41 -25.98 -13.47
CA LEU A 23 52.28 -25.77 -12.53
C LEU A 23 52.74 -25.45 -11.10
N GLU A 24 53.99 -25.82 -10.77
CA GLU A 24 54.65 -25.54 -9.49
C GLU A 24 55.21 -24.12 -9.43
N ASP A 25 55.66 -23.56 -10.56
CA ASP A 25 56.07 -22.15 -10.68
C ASP A 25 54.85 -21.21 -10.54
N VAL A 26 53.73 -21.55 -11.16
CA VAL A 26 52.46 -20.80 -11.03
C VAL A 26 51.95 -20.81 -9.59
N LYS A 27 52.08 -21.92 -8.85
CA LYS A 27 51.65 -21.99 -7.44
C LYS A 27 52.51 -21.17 -6.47
N ASN A 28 53.78 -20.95 -6.82
CA ASN A 28 54.72 -20.21 -5.97
C ASN A 28 54.74 -18.69 -6.27
N ASP A 29 54.39 -18.28 -7.49
CA ASP A 29 54.36 -16.86 -7.91
C ASP A 29 52.95 -16.22 -7.95
N THR A 30 51.86 -16.99 -7.82
CA THR A 30 50.53 -16.38 -7.62
C THR A 30 50.36 -16.02 -6.15
N ALA A 31 50.36 -14.71 -5.85
CA ALA A 31 49.86 -14.23 -4.56
C ALA A 31 48.51 -14.89 -4.26
N PRO A 32 48.28 -15.43 -3.05
CA PRO A 32 47.00 -16.04 -2.71
C PRO A 32 45.90 -14.99 -2.92
N VAL A 33 45.00 -15.26 -3.88
CA VAL A 33 43.81 -14.43 -4.10
C VAL A 33 42.93 -14.61 -2.87
N SER A 34 42.96 -13.64 -1.97
CA SER A 34 42.03 -13.60 -0.85
C SER A 34 40.62 -13.51 -1.42
N PRO A 35 39.71 -14.43 -1.05
CA PRO A 35 38.36 -14.40 -1.55
C PRO A 35 37.65 -13.16 -1.00
N THR A 36 37.11 -12.34 -1.89
CA THR A 36 36.43 -11.07 -1.58
C THR A 36 34.91 -11.27 -1.51
N ILE A 37 34.23 -10.38 -0.78
CA ILE A 37 32.77 -10.27 -0.88
C ILE A 37 32.42 -9.76 -2.28
N SER A 38 31.38 -10.31 -2.90
CA SER A 38 30.86 -9.80 -4.19
C SER A 38 29.35 -9.65 -4.18
N VAL A 39 28.82 -8.71 -4.97
CA VAL A 39 27.36 -8.53 -5.12
C VAL A 39 26.72 -9.79 -5.73
N LYS A 40 25.59 -10.26 -5.20
CA LYS A 40 24.84 -11.36 -5.81
C LYS A 40 24.11 -10.86 -7.05
N PHE A 41 24.58 -11.28 -8.21
CA PHE A 41 23.94 -10.97 -9.48
C PHE A 41 24.27 -12.05 -10.52
N ASP A 42 23.29 -12.89 -10.81
CA ASP A 42 23.26 -13.84 -11.93
C ASP A 42 21.81 -13.99 -12.44
N PRO A 43 21.37 -13.09 -13.33
CA PRO A 43 20.03 -13.14 -13.90
C PRO A 43 19.68 -14.46 -14.58
N SER A 44 20.67 -15.13 -15.19
CA SER A 44 20.44 -16.40 -15.89
C SER A 44 20.14 -17.56 -14.93
N GLY A 45 20.68 -17.50 -13.71
CA GLY A 45 20.39 -18.41 -12.62
C GLY A 45 19.23 -17.97 -11.71
N GLY A 46 18.53 -16.87 -12.04
CA GLY A 46 17.46 -16.31 -11.22
C GLY A 46 17.94 -15.62 -9.94
N VAL A 47 19.23 -15.29 -9.85
CA VAL A 47 19.83 -14.61 -8.69
C VAL A 47 19.86 -13.11 -8.96
N ILE A 48 18.82 -12.41 -8.53
CA ILE A 48 18.70 -10.95 -8.63
C ILE A 48 18.03 -10.46 -7.34
N SER A 49 18.62 -9.46 -6.68
CA SER A 49 17.95 -8.76 -5.58
C SER A 49 16.83 -7.85 -6.13
N VAL A 50 15.66 -7.91 -5.51
CA VAL A 50 14.53 -7.01 -5.82
C VAL A 50 14.58 -5.78 -4.91
N PRO A 51 14.15 -4.60 -5.38
CA PRO A 51 13.57 -4.29 -6.69
C PRO A 51 14.59 -4.29 -7.84
N ASN A 52 14.19 -4.75 -9.03
CA ASN A 52 15.04 -4.72 -10.22
C ASN A 52 14.22 -4.74 -11.53
N ASP A 53 14.39 -3.71 -12.36
CA ASP A 53 13.67 -3.53 -13.62
C ASP A 53 14.08 -4.51 -14.74
N ILE A 54 15.11 -5.35 -14.54
CA ILE A 54 15.31 -6.52 -15.41
C ILE A 54 14.04 -7.39 -15.43
N LEU A 55 13.26 -7.39 -14.34
CA LEU A 55 11.98 -8.08 -14.25
C LEU A 55 10.86 -7.38 -15.03
N LEU A 56 11.05 -6.18 -15.60
CA LEU A 56 10.13 -5.59 -16.59
C LEU A 56 10.50 -6.01 -18.03
N SER A 57 11.63 -6.70 -18.22
CA SER A 57 12.06 -7.12 -19.55
C SER A 57 11.07 -8.12 -20.15
N GLY A 58 10.63 -7.85 -21.38
CA GLY A 58 9.70 -8.71 -22.11
C GLY A 58 8.24 -8.62 -21.68
N THR A 59 7.87 -7.68 -20.82
CA THR A 59 6.48 -7.45 -20.42
C THR A 59 5.60 -7.07 -21.62
N GLN A 60 4.35 -7.51 -21.63
CA GLN A 60 3.39 -7.24 -22.70
C GLN A 60 2.33 -6.21 -22.30
N ASP A 61 2.08 -6.02 -21.00
CA ASP A 61 1.08 -5.12 -20.44
C ASP A 61 1.70 -4.03 -19.53
N GLY A 62 3.02 -4.09 -19.33
CA GLY A 62 3.77 -3.14 -18.53
C GLY A 62 3.85 -3.50 -17.04
N THR A 63 3.49 -4.73 -16.65
CA THR A 63 3.76 -5.24 -15.30
C THR A 63 5.07 -6.01 -15.19
N LEU A 64 5.47 -6.30 -13.95
CA LEU A 64 6.61 -7.16 -13.65
C LEU A 64 6.36 -8.59 -14.17
N ASN A 65 7.40 -9.21 -14.71
CA ASN A 65 7.45 -10.62 -15.13
C ASN A 65 8.24 -11.41 -14.09
N LEU A 66 7.57 -12.03 -13.13
CA LEU A 66 8.26 -12.86 -12.14
C LEU A 66 8.57 -14.26 -12.69
N PRO A 67 9.75 -14.84 -12.38
CA PRO A 67 10.08 -16.20 -12.82
C PRO A 67 9.04 -17.25 -12.38
N GLY A 68 8.41 -17.05 -11.22
CA GLY A 68 7.38 -17.94 -10.69
C GLY A 68 6.11 -18.00 -11.55
N GLU A 69 5.81 -16.95 -12.33
CA GLU A 69 4.66 -16.96 -13.24
C GLU A 69 4.83 -18.02 -14.33
N MET A 70 6.07 -18.43 -14.62
CA MET A 70 6.41 -19.45 -15.61
C MET A 70 6.39 -20.89 -15.06
N LEU A 71 6.21 -21.07 -13.74
CA LEU A 71 6.33 -22.37 -13.09
C LEU A 71 4.96 -23.04 -12.89
N GLY A 72 4.51 -23.81 -13.89
CA GLY A 72 3.64 -24.96 -13.61
C GLY A 72 2.31 -25.10 -14.36
N LYS A 73 1.91 -24.17 -15.22
CA LYS A 73 0.81 -24.37 -16.19
C LYS A 73 1.17 -23.64 -17.46
N VAL A 74 1.28 -24.33 -18.59
CA VAL A 74 1.51 -23.70 -19.90
C VAL A 74 0.33 -23.97 -20.84
N ASP A 75 0.03 -23.04 -21.74
CA ASP A 75 -0.97 -23.22 -22.79
C ASP A 75 -0.43 -24.14 -23.89
N GLY A 76 -1.25 -24.37 -24.93
CA GLY A 76 -0.87 -25.20 -26.08
C GLY A 76 0.32 -24.67 -26.87
N ASP A 77 0.76 -23.42 -26.62
CA ASP A 77 1.89 -22.75 -27.24
C ASP A 77 3.11 -22.65 -26.30
N GLY A 78 3.00 -23.21 -25.08
CA GLY A 78 4.10 -23.24 -24.10
C GLY A 78 4.22 -21.99 -23.22
N ASN A 79 3.25 -21.06 -23.26
CA ASN A 79 3.25 -19.86 -22.42
C ASN A 79 2.52 -20.11 -21.10
N PRO A 80 2.88 -19.47 -19.99
CA PRO A 80 2.24 -19.77 -18.72
C PRO A 80 0.77 -19.36 -18.66
N VAL A 81 -0.10 -20.25 -18.16
CA VAL A 81 -1.52 -19.99 -17.90
C VAL A 81 -1.69 -19.62 -16.44
N VAL A 82 -1.34 -18.39 -16.10
CA VAL A 82 -1.61 -17.83 -14.76
C VAL A 82 -3.04 -17.32 -14.74
N THR A 83 -3.94 -18.05 -14.08
CA THR A 83 -5.29 -17.53 -13.82
C THR A 83 -5.26 -16.47 -12.73
N ARG A 84 -6.30 -15.64 -12.67
CA ARG A 84 -6.38 -14.53 -11.71
C ARG A 84 -6.16 -14.94 -10.26
N ALA A 85 -6.76 -16.05 -9.83
CA ALA A 85 -6.66 -16.55 -8.47
C ALA A 85 -5.23 -16.96 -8.07
N HIS A 86 -4.35 -17.31 -9.02
CA HIS A 86 -2.97 -17.66 -8.70
C HIS A 86 -2.17 -16.47 -8.17
N TYR A 87 -2.54 -15.22 -8.50
CA TYR A 87 -1.87 -14.03 -7.95
C TYR A 87 -2.20 -13.79 -6.46
N ALA A 88 -2.95 -14.67 -5.80
CA ALA A 88 -2.96 -14.79 -4.35
C ALA A 88 -1.59 -15.25 -3.79
N ASP A 89 -0.84 -16.04 -4.55
CA ASP A 89 0.48 -16.51 -4.14
C ASP A 89 1.46 -15.33 -4.01
N PRO A 90 2.02 -15.06 -2.80
CA PRO A 90 3.01 -14.01 -2.58
C PRO A 90 4.25 -14.14 -3.47
N GLY A 91 4.57 -15.34 -3.97
CA GLY A 91 5.68 -15.61 -4.87
C GLY A 91 5.52 -15.05 -6.28
N ILE A 92 4.29 -14.73 -6.70
CA ILE A 92 4.01 -14.15 -8.03
C ILE A 92 3.16 -12.87 -8.01
N VAL A 93 2.58 -12.49 -6.87
CA VAL A 93 1.69 -11.31 -6.75
C VAL A 93 2.33 -9.99 -7.20
N LEU A 94 3.65 -9.86 -7.06
CA LEU A 94 4.38 -8.68 -7.54
C LEU A 94 4.33 -8.55 -9.06
N GLY A 95 4.15 -9.66 -9.78
CA GLY A 95 3.91 -9.69 -11.22
C GLY A 95 2.69 -8.92 -11.68
N ALA A 96 1.72 -8.68 -10.77
CA ALA A 96 0.54 -7.87 -11.04
C ALA A 96 0.77 -6.36 -10.84
N GLN A 97 1.98 -5.91 -10.50
CA GLN A 97 2.32 -4.51 -10.30
C GLN A 97 3.07 -3.93 -11.50
N ASP A 98 2.86 -2.64 -11.79
CA ASP A 98 3.54 -1.88 -12.85
C ASP A 98 4.80 -1.16 -12.37
N GLY A 99 5.38 -1.64 -11.27
CA GLY A 99 6.57 -1.11 -10.63
C GLY A 99 6.71 -1.58 -9.18
N TRP A 100 7.74 -1.07 -8.52
CA TRP A 100 8.12 -1.39 -7.16
C TRP A 100 7.59 -0.37 -6.14
N SER A 101 7.71 -0.72 -4.87
CA SER A 101 7.30 0.16 -3.78
C SER A 101 7.97 1.53 -3.83
N THR A 102 7.23 2.56 -3.45
CA THR A 102 7.75 3.93 -3.26
C THR A 102 8.39 4.14 -1.89
N GLN A 103 8.17 3.24 -0.93
CA GLN A 103 8.49 3.49 0.47
C GLN A 103 9.16 2.31 1.20
N MET A 104 9.19 1.12 0.60
CA MET A 104 9.78 -0.04 1.28
C MET A 104 11.30 0.00 1.31
N PRO A 105 11.89 -0.31 2.48
CA PRO A 105 13.28 -0.74 2.53
C PRO A 105 13.51 -1.97 1.65
N PHE A 106 14.67 -2.04 1.01
CA PHE A 106 15.05 -3.17 0.17
C PHE A 106 16.52 -3.52 0.34
N ALA A 107 16.83 -4.80 0.14
CA ALA A 107 18.17 -5.33 0.35
C ALA A 107 18.84 -5.66 -0.98
N ILE A 108 20.16 -5.44 -1.05
CA ILE A 108 21.03 -5.98 -2.09
C ILE A 108 21.94 -7.00 -1.43
N ASP A 109 21.79 -8.26 -1.84
CA ASP A 109 22.48 -9.38 -1.23
C ASP A 109 23.91 -9.52 -1.77
N MET A 110 24.78 -10.07 -0.94
CA MET A 110 26.18 -10.31 -1.27
C MET A 110 26.56 -11.77 -1.02
N THR A 111 27.52 -12.25 -1.80
CA THR A 111 28.21 -13.51 -1.58
C THR A 111 29.36 -13.26 -0.63
N THR A 112 29.30 -13.86 0.56
CA THR A 112 30.28 -13.68 1.63
C THR A 112 31.11 -14.95 1.84
N PRO A 113 32.33 -15.04 1.29
CA PRO A 113 33.19 -16.20 1.52
C PRO A 113 33.77 -16.18 2.94
N ASN A 114 34.05 -17.38 3.48
CA ASN A 114 34.81 -17.57 4.71
C ASN A 114 34.35 -16.77 5.94
N GLY A 115 33.06 -16.44 6.04
CA GLY A 115 32.50 -15.69 7.17
C GLY A 115 32.86 -14.20 7.18
N LEU A 116 33.43 -13.66 6.10
CA LEU A 116 33.57 -12.20 5.92
C LEU A 116 32.20 -11.54 5.98
N LYS A 117 32.15 -10.34 6.55
CA LYS A 117 30.93 -9.53 6.64
C LYS A 117 31.15 -8.20 5.95
N VAL A 118 30.07 -7.60 5.46
CA VAL A 118 30.09 -6.23 4.98
C VAL A 118 30.37 -5.29 6.16
N ASP A 119 31.32 -4.37 6.00
CA ASP A 119 31.64 -3.40 7.04
C ASP A 119 30.52 -2.36 7.17
N ALA A 120 29.88 -2.33 8.34
CA ALA A 120 28.70 -1.50 8.58
C ALA A 120 28.98 0.01 8.44
N GLN A 121 30.20 0.45 8.75
CA GLN A 121 30.58 1.86 8.61
C GLN A 121 30.70 2.25 7.13
N SER A 122 31.30 1.39 6.30
CA SER A 122 31.41 1.61 4.86
C SER A 122 30.04 1.72 4.20
N VAL A 123 29.04 0.94 4.67
CA VAL A 123 27.67 1.01 4.16
C VAL A 123 27.05 2.38 4.43
N GLN A 124 27.27 2.93 5.63
CA GLN A 124 26.74 4.23 6.06
C GLN A 124 27.55 5.44 5.54
N THR A 125 28.61 5.20 4.75
CA THR A 125 29.46 6.26 4.23
C THR A 125 28.87 6.85 2.94
N PRO A 126 28.67 8.18 2.86
CA PRO A 126 28.21 8.83 1.63
C PRO A 126 29.11 8.46 0.43
N GLY A 127 28.51 8.11 -0.70
CA GLY A 127 29.21 7.73 -1.93
C GLY A 127 29.47 6.22 -2.08
N SER A 128 29.38 5.42 -1.01
CA SER A 128 29.43 3.95 -1.11
C SER A 128 28.23 3.38 -1.86
N ILE A 129 27.05 3.97 -1.64
CA ILE A 129 25.80 3.69 -2.35
C ILE A 129 25.24 5.03 -2.80
N ARG A 130 24.91 5.15 -4.09
CA ARG A 130 24.34 6.35 -4.71
C ARG A 130 23.05 5.97 -5.45
N ILE A 131 22.08 6.87 -5.51
CA ILE A 131 20.82 6.62 -6.22
C ILE A 131 20.53 7.81 -7.12
N PHE A 132 20.19 7.55 -8.38
CA PHE A 132 19.90 8.58 -9.37
C PHE A 132 18.49 8.43 -9.91
N GLU A 133 17.69 9.50 -9.87
CA GLU A 133 16.47 9.60 -10.66
C GLU A 133 16.83 9.69 -12.14
N VAL A 134 16.21 8.84 -12.96
CA VAL A 134 16.49 8.76 -14.40
C VAL A 134 15.22 8.73 -15.23
N LYS A 135 15.29 9.30 -16.43
CA LYS A 135 14.31 9.01 -17.48
C LYS A 135 14.75 7.75 -18.23
N MET A 136 13.77 6.90 -18.53
CA MET A 136 13.97 5.68 -19.31
C MET A 136 13.55 5.90 -20.77
N GLY A 137 14.17 5.15 -21.68
CA GLY A 137 13.72 5.02 -23.05
C GLY A 137 12.39 4.31 -23.16
N GLY A 138 11.68 4.53 -24.26
CA GLY A 138 10.46 3.81 -24.60
C GLY A 138 9.39 4.70 -25.25
N PRO A 139 8.47 4.12 -26.02
CA PRO A 139 7.54 4.85 -26.89
C PRO A 139 6.54 5.76 -26.15
N LEU A 140 6.37 5.55 -24.84
CA LEU A 140 5.51 6.37 -23.99
C LEU A 140 6.24 7.55 -23.33
N ALA A 141 7.55 7.69 -23.53
CA ALA A 141 8.29 8.83 -23.03
C ALA A 141 7.84 10.12 -23.73
N GLN A 142 7.59 11.17 -22.94
CA GLN A 142 7.17 12.48 -23.49
C GLN A 142 8.30 13.21 -24.21
N ASP A 143 9.56 12.91 -23.85
CA ASP A 143 10.74 13.50 -24.46
C ASP A 143 11.06 12.77 -25.78
N PRO A 144 11.14 13.47 -26.93
CA PRO A 144 11.48 12.86 -28.22
C PRO A 144 12.78 12.05 -28.20
N LYS A 145 13.80 12.52 -27.47
CA LYS A 145 15.10 11.83 -27.33
C LYS A 145 14.93 10.48 -26.64
N CYS A 146 14.15 10.43 -25.55
CA CYS A 146 13.92 9.20 -24.81
C CYS A 146 12.91 8.28 -25.53
N SER A 147 11.94 8.86 -26.23
CA SER A 147 10.94 8.08 -26.99
C SER A 147 11.56 7.25 -28.13
N ALA A 148 12.69 7.71 -28.67
CA ALA A 148 13.45 7.02 -29.71
C ALA A 148 14.34 5.88 -29.19
N LEU A 149 14.55 5.80 -27.87
CA LEU A 149 15.34 4.72 -27.26
C LEU A 149 14.46 3.51 -26.95
N PRO A 150 15.00 2.27 -27.02
CA PRO A 150 14.28 1.09 -26.57
C PRO A 150 13.89 1.18 -25.08
N SER A 151 12.77 0.56 -24.73
CA SER A 151 12.34 0.41 -23.34
C SER A 151 13.41 -0.30 -22.49
N GLY A 152 13.63 0.17 -21.26
CA GLY A 152 14.64 -0.38 -20.35
C GLY A 152 16.05 0.21 -20.51
N ILE A 153 16.30 1.05 -21.52
CA ILE A 153 17.56 1.79 -21.67
C ILE A 153 17.48 3.10 -20.88
N ALA A 154 18.49 3.39 -20.05
CA ALA A 154 18.56 4.70 -19.39
C ALA A 154 18.83 5.80 -20.41
N CYS A 155 17.97 6.83 -20.42
CA CYS A 155 18.04 7.93 -21.37
C CYS A 155 18.86 9.10 -20.83
N GLU A 156 18.56 9.53 -19.60
CA GLU A 156 19.23 10.65 -18.95
C GLU A 156 19.00 10.66 -17.44
N VAL A 157 20.01 11.15 -16.70
CA VAL A 157 19.89 11.43 -15.26
C VAL A 157 19.15 12.75 -15.07
N VAL A 158 18.19 12.74 -14.14
CA VAL A 158 17.42 13.91 -13.71
C VAL A 158 18.05 14.54 -12.48
N ALA A 159 18.33 13.72 -11.46
CA ALA A 159 18.92 14.16 -10.20
C ALA A 159 19.59 13.00 -9.47
N GLU A 160 20.56 13.30 -8.61
CA GLU A 160 21.05 12.38 -7.58
C GLU A 160 20.25 12.58 -6.29
N LEU A 161 19.90 11.49 -5.62
CA LEU A 161 19.21 11.51 -4.34
C LEU A 161 20.20 11.81 -3.21
N GLU A 162 19.72 12.55 -2.21
CA GLU A 162 20.54 12.94 -1.08
C GLU A 162 20.65 11.80 -0.05
N PHE A 163 21.87 11.43 0.32
CA PHE A 163 22.12 10.46 1.38
C PHE A 163 22.05 11.11 2.77
N GLY A 164 21.35 10.48 3.71
CA GLY A 164 21.37 10.84 5.12
C GLY A 164 19.98 10.95 5.75
N PRO A 165 19.89 11.10 7.09
CA PRO A 165 18.62 11.09 7.81
C PRO A 165 17.71 12.29 7.48
N GLN A 166 18.25 13.37 6.91
CA GLN A 166 17.49 14.50 6.37
C GLN A 166 17.40 14.50 4.83
N GLY A 167 18.09 13.56 4.18
CA GLY A 167 18.11 13.38 2.74
C GLY A 167 16.89 12.61 2.24
N ASP A 168 17.08 11.75 1.25
CA ASP A 168 16.04 10.92 0.62
C ASP A 168 16.14 9.45 1.04
N PHE A 169 17.34 8.97 1.37
CA PHE A 169 17.56 7.61 1.89
C PHE A 169 18.74 7.53 2.85
N VAL A 170 18.73 6.48 3.68
CA VAL A 170 19.90 5.99 4.43
C VAL A 170 20.18 4.53 4.07
N THR A 171 21.33 4.02 4.48
CA THR A 171 21.74 2.63 4.24
C THR A 171 22.28 2.00 5.52
N MET A 172 22.14 0.68 5.63
CA MET A 172 22.66 -0.09 6.75
C MET A 172 23.06 -1.50 6.29
N ALA A 173 24.03 -2.12 6.96
CA ALA A 173 24.28 -3.54 6.74
C ALA A 173 23.06 -4.35 7.23
N ASN A 174 22.71 -5.43 6.54
CA ASN A 174 21.67 -6.33 7.03
C ASN A 174 22.13 -7.06 8.31
N SER A 175 21.19 -7.60 9.09
CA SER A 175 21.50 -8.27 10.37
C SER A 175 22.42 -9.49 10.20
N ALA A 176 22.35 -10.17 9.06
CA ALA A 176 23.22 -11.30 8.72
C ALA A 176 24.66 -10.88 8.35
N GLY A 177 24.90 -9.59 8.05
CA GLY A 177 26.18 -9.06 7.59
C GLY A 177 26.57 -9.46 6.16
N ASN A 178 25.61 -9.96 5.37
CA ASN A 178 25.82 -10.47 4.00
C ASN A 178 25.06 -9.66 2.93
N GLY A 179 24.76 -8.41 3.21
CA GLY A 179 24.08 -7.52 2.28
C GLY A 179 23.93 -6.11 2.85
N VAL A 180 23.45 -5.21 2.00
CA VAL A 180 23.13 -3.82 2.35
C VAL A 180 21.63 -3.61 2.21
N VAL A 181 21.05 -2.83 3.13
CA VAL A 181 19.65 -2.41 3.11
C VAL A 181 19.61 -0.93 2.81
N ILE A 182 18.83 -0.56 1.81
CA ILE A 182 18.51 0.82 1.45
C ILE A 182 17.17 1.13 2.13
N VAL A 183 17.12 2.21 2.91
CA VAL A 183 15.94 2.63 3.68
C VAL A 183 15.53 4.02 3.22
N PRO A 184 14.43 4.17 2.48
CA PRO A 184 13.87 5.48 2.15
C PRO A 184 13.52 6.26 3.42
N VAL A 185 13.93 7.53 3.49
CA VAL A 185 13.48 8.48 4.54
C VAL A 185 12.41 9.43 4.02
N LYS A 186 12.17 9.43 2.70
CA LYS A 186 11.03 10.05 2.02
C LYS A 186 10.48 9.02 1.01
N PRO A 187 9.17 9.03 0.74
CA PRO A 187 8.64 8.22 -0.35
C PRO A 187 9.26 8.69 -1.67
N PHE A 188 9.73 7.75 -2.46
CA PHE A 188 10.15 8.00 -3.84
C PHE A 188 8.96 8.44 -4.68
N LYS A 189 9.24 9.22 -5.73
CA LYS A 189 8.19 9.69 -6.63
C LYS A 189 7.53 8.47 -7.30
N PRO A 190 6.20 8.42 -7.43
CA PRO A 190 5.53 7.35 -8.17
C PRO A 190 5.91 7.42 -9.66
N GLN A 191 5.76 6.31 -10.37
CA GLN A 191 6.00 6.20 -11.82
C GLN A 191 7.40 6.65 -12.28
N THR A 192 8.39 6.65 -11.38
CA THR A 192 9.71 7.23 -11.60
C THR A 192 10.77 6.13 -11.49
N THR A 193 11.78 6.18 -12.36
CA THR A 193 12.87 5.20 -12.34
C THR A 193 14.07 5.75 -11.58
N TYR A 194 14.66 4.89 -10.75
CA TYR A 194 15.86 5.18 -9.98
C TYR A 194 16.93 4.14 -10.27
N ILE A 195 18.17 4.56 -10.54
CA ILE A 195 19.32 3.68 -10.66
C ILE A 195 20.09 3.71 -9.35
N THR A 196 20.13 2.58 -8.65
CA THR A 196 21.02 2.36 -7.50
C THR A 196 22.39 1.93 -8.00
N VAL A 197 23.43 2.58 -7.49
CA VAL A 197 24.84 2.32 -7.80
C VAL A 197 25.55 1.92 -6.52
N LEU A 198 26.20 0.76 -6.52
CA LEU A 198 27.16 0.38 -5.49
C LEU A 198 28.56 0.66 -5.99
N THR A 199 29.42 1.19 -5.12
CA THR A 199 30.80 1.54 -5.44
C THR A 199 31.82 0.73 -4.65
N THR A 200 33.08 0.80 -5.06
CA THR A 200 34.23 0.25 -4.32
C THR A 200 34.46 0.91 -2.95
N GLY A 201 33.69 1.95 -2.60
CA GLY A 201 33.60 2.52 -1.26
C GLY A 201 33.02 1.52 -0.24
N LEU A 202 32.19 0.57 -0.68
CA LEU A 202 31.75 -0.54 0.15
C LEU A 202 32.93 -1.47 0.46
N LYS A 203 33.11 -1.74 1.76
CA LYS A 203 34.19 -2.58 2.27
C LYS A 203 33.66 -3.81 2.98
N ASP A 204 34.50 -4.82 3.08
CA ASP A 204 34.32 -5.92 4.01
C ASP A 204 34.96 -5.61 5.39
N SER A 205 34.72 -6.50 6.35
CA SER A 205 35.25 -6.42 7.72
C SER A 205 36.78 -6.46 7.82
N SER A 206 37.50 -6.72 6.73
CA SER A 206 38.96 -6.66 6.64
C SER A 206 39.47 -5.35 6.01
N GLY A 207 38.56 -4.49 5.55
CA GLY A 207 38.86 -3.23 4.86
C GLY A 207 39.07 -3.36 3.36
N GLN A 208 38.88 -4.55 2.77
CA GLN A 208 38.95 -4.76 1.33
C GLN A 208 37.65 -4.31 0.65
N SER A 209 37.73 -3.85 -0.59
CA SER A 209 36.54 -3.47 -1.37
C SER A 209 35.68 -4.68 -1.69
N VAL A 210 34.36 -4.48 -1.64
CA VAL A 210 33.40 -5.42 -2.25
C VAL A 210 33.59 -5.39 -3.76
N ASP A 211 33.58 -6.58 -4.39
CA ASP A 211 33.73 -6.74 -5.83
C ASP A 211 32.39 -6.85 -6.56
N ALA A 212 32.44 -6.56 -7.86
CA ALA A 212 31.36 -6.93 -8.77
C ALA A 212 31.21 -8.45 -8.86
N SER A 213 30.01 -8.93 -9.18
CA SER A 213 29.83 -10.34 -9.54
C SER A 213 30.58 -10.65 -10.85
N SER A 214 30.95 -11.91 -11.06
CA SER A 214 31.55 -12.35 -12.32
C SER A 214 30.60 -12.11 -13.51
N THR A 215 29.30 -12.36 -13.32
CA THR A 215 28.27 -12.11 -14.34
C THR A 215 28.10 -10.61 -14.64
N TYR A 216 28.12 -9.76 -13.61
CA TYR A 216 28.07 -8.31 -13.81
C TYR A 216 29.32 -7.81 -14.57
N SER A 217 30.49 -8.34 -14.22
CA SER A 217 31.77 -8.05 -14.88
C SER A 217 31.74 -8.42 -16.38
N LEU A 218 31.09 -9.52 -16.73
CA LEU A 218 30.87 -9.93 -18.13
C LEU A 218 29.93 -8.99 -18.88
N LEU A 219 28.89 -8.44 -18.24
CA LEU A 219 27.93 -7.55 -18.90
C LEU A 219 28.50 -6.15 -19.11
N ARG A 220 29.34 -5.65 -18.20
CA ARG A 220 29.92 -4.31 -18.33
C ARG A 220 31.10 -4.21 -19.31
N GLN A 221 31.68 -5.34 -19.74
CA GLN A 221 32.81 -5.34 -20.66
C GLN A 221 32.43 -4.74 -22.03
N GLY A 222 33.39 -4.14 -22.74
CA GLY A 222 33.15 -3.55 -24.06
C GLY A 222 32.93 -4.55 -25.20
N SER A 223 33.35 -5.81 -25.02
CA SER A 223 33.16 -6.86 -26.03
C SER A 223 31.70 -7.35 -26.07
N PRO A 224 31.07 -7.43 -27.25
CA PRO A 224 29.68 -7.87 -27.36
C PRO A 224 29.54 -9.35 -26.96
N LEU A 225 28.48 -9.65 -26.20
CA LEU A 225 28.10 -11.03 -25.89
C LEU A 225 27.46 -11.74 -27.10
N VAL A 226 27.22 -13.04 -26.96
CA VAL A 226 26.92 -13.92 -28.11
C VAL A 226 25.44 -13.88 -28.49
N THR A 227 24.55 -14.18 -27.54
CA THR A 227 23.11 -14.30 -27.82
C THR A 227 22.40 -12.95 -27.77
N ASP A 228 21.26 -12.82 -28.45
CA ASP A 228 20.53 -11.55 -28.48
C ASP A 228 20.00 -11.15 -27.10
N THR A 229 19.56 -12.11 -26.28
CA THR A 229 19.19 -11.88 -24.88
C THR A 229 20.38 -11.36 -24.07
N GLN A 230 21.58 -11.93 -24.26
CA GLN A 230 22.79 -11.46 -23.58
C GLN A 230 23.17 -10.05 -24.03
N LYS A 231 23.10 -9.74 -25.33
CA LYS A 231 23.37 -8.40 -25.86
C LYS A 231 22.36 -7.37 -25.35
N SER A 232 21.08 -7.74 -25.26
CA SER A 232 20.03 -6.88 -24.72
C SER A 232 20.32 -6.54 -23.25
N LEU A 233 20.62 -7.54 -22.43
CA LEU A 233 20.97 -7.33 -21.02
C LEU A 233 22.27 -6.52 -20.87
N GLN A 234 23.27 -6.79 -21.69
CA GLN A 234 24.51 -6.01 -21.74
C GLN A 234 24.24 -4.53 -22.08
N ALA A 235 23.40 -4.25 -23.07
CA ALA A 235 23.02 -2.89 -23.45
C ALA A 235 22.30 -2.16 -22.30
N VAL A 236 21.42 -2.86 -21.56
CA VAL A 236 20.75 -2.31 -20.37
C VAL A 236 21.77 -1.92 -19.31
N ILE A 237 22.65 -2.83 -18.86
CA ILE A 237 23.65 -2.55 -17.82
C ILE A 237 24.63 -1.45 -18.24
N GLN A 238 25.11 -1.49 -19.48
CA GLN A 238 25.99 -0.45 -20.00
C GLN A 238 25.30 0.92 -20.08
N SER A 239 24.00 0.95 -20.39
CA SER A 239 23.23 2.20 -20.37
C SER A 239 23.14 2.80 -18.97
N TYR A 240 23.01 1.94 -17.94
CA TYR A 240 22.95 2.38 -16.54
C TYR A 240 24.30 2.95 -16.10
N GLU A 241 25.41 2.24 -16.34
CA GLU A 241 26.76 2.77 -16.06
C GLU A 241 27.02 4.06 -16.82
N LYS A 242 26.62 4.13 -18.11
CA LYS A 242 26.79 5.34 -18.91
C LYS A 242 26.03 6.53 -18.32
N ALA A 243 24.76 6.34 -17.97
CA ALA A 243 23.93 7.42 -17.42
C ALA A 243 24.56 8.01 -16.15
N VAL A 244 25.01 7.15 -15.22
CA VAL A 244 25.56 7.62 -13.94
C VAL A 244 27.01 8.12 -14.06
N THR A 245 27.79 7.62 -15.02
CA THR A 245 29.14 8.15 -15.30
C THR A 245 29.08 9.51 -15.98
N ASP A 246 28.13 9.75 -16.88
CA ASP A 246 27.84 11.08 -17.43
C ASP A 246 27.41 12.08 -16.34
N ALA A 247 26.85 11.59 -15.22
CA ALA A 247 26.50 12.37 -14.02
C ALA A 247 27.63 12.45 -12.97
N GLY A 248 28.83 11.97 -13.27
CA GLY A 248 30.02 12.14 -12.43
C GLY A 248 30.35 10.98 -11.49
N VAL A 249 29.77 9.79 -11.67
CA VAL A 249 30.29 8.56 -11.03
C VAL A 249 31.56 8.11 -11.77
N THR A 250 32.63 7.77 -11.05
CA THR A 250 33.84 7.20 -11.67
C THR A 250 33.58 5.77 -12.14
N SER A 251 33.78 5.48 -13.43
CA SER A 251 33.46 4.16 -14.01
C SER A 251 34.18 2.99 -13.33
N THR A 252 35.45 3.18 -12.92
CA THR A 252 36.27 2.17 -12.26
C THR A 252 35.85 1.92 -10.81
N GLU A 253 35.03 2.80 -10.23
CA GLU A 253 34.50 2.63 -8.86
C GLU A 253 33.17 1.88 -8.85
N ILE A 254 32.48 1.74 -9.98
CA ILE A 254 31.19 1.04 -10.04
C ILE A 254 31.42 -0.46 -9.90
N ILE A 255 30.72 -1.09 -8.95
CA ILE A 255 30.70 -2.55 -8.77
C ILE A 255 29.35 -3.17 -9.13
N TYR A 256 28.27 -2.39 -9.11
CA TYR A 256 26.94 -2.83 -9.48
C TYR A 256 26.02 -1.65 -9.79
N THR A 257 25.12 -1.82 -10.76
CA THR A 257 24.01 -0.91 -11.05
C THR A 257 22.71 -1.69 -11.21
N ALA A 258 21.61 -1.14 -10.70
CA ALA A 258 20.27 -1.66 -10.92
C ALA A 258 19.23 -0.54 -10.96
N ALA A 259 18.36 -0.59 -11.96
CA ALA A 259 17.20 0.29 -12.04
C ALA A 259 16.02 -0.30 -11.27
N MET A 260 15.24 0.57 -10.64
CA MET A 260 13.93 0.29 -10.07
C MET A 260 12.95 1.37 -10.49
N THR A 261 11.86 0.98 -11.14
CA THR A 261 10.75 1.86 -11.49
C THR A 261 9.67 1.72 -10.45
N THR A 262 9.31 2.82 -9.79
CA THR A 262 8.23 2.82 -8.80
C THR A 262 6.87 2.65 -9.46
N GLN A 263 5.95 2.00 -8.76
CA GLN A 263 4.59 1.73 -9.23
C GLN A 263 3.77 3.00 -9.42
N SER A 264 2.65 2.85 -10.13
CA SER A 264 1.67 3.92 -10.23
C SER A 264 0.79 4.06 -8.99
N VAL A 265 0.42 5.31 -8.71
CA VAL A 265 -0.43 5.70 -7.59
C VAL A 265 -1.61 6.47 -8.14
N GLY A 266 -2.82 6.16 -7.68
CA GLY A 266 -4.01 6.95 -7.95
C GLY A 266 -4.62 6.81 -9.35
N ALA A 267 -3.93 6.23 -10.34
CA ALA A 267 -4.42 6.15 -11.73
C ALA A 267 -5.81 5.48 -11.83
N GLY A 268 -6.01 4.36 -11.12
CA GLY A 268 -7.31 3.67 -11.08
C GLY A 268 -8.42 4.50 -10.43
N LEU A 269 -8.13 5.19 -9.32
CA LEU A 269 -9.12 6.03 -8.64
C LEU A 269 -9.44 7.31 -9.43
N ALA A 270 -8.45 7.88 -10.11
CA ALA A 270 -8.66 9.01 -11.01
C ALA A 270 -9.58 8.61 -12.18
N ALA A 271 -9.39 7.41 -12.73
CA ALA A 271 -10.30 6.85 -13.74
C ALA A 271 -11.72 6.62 -13.17
N THR A 272 -11.85 6.11 -11.95
CA THR A 272 -13.15 6.02 -11.25
C THR A 272 -13.83 7.39 -11.11
N LYS A 273 -13.09 8.45 -10.75
CA LYS A 273 -13.63 9.81 -10.71
C LYS A 273 -14.11 10.28 -12.09
N ALA A 274 -13.34 10.03 -13.14
CA ALA A 274 -13.72 10.35 -14.50
C ALA A 274 -14.99 9.60 -14.93
N LEU A 275 -15.14 8.32 -14.56
CA LEU A 275 -16.36 7.54 -14.80
C LEU A 275 -17.57 8.12 -14.05
N LEU A 276 -17.40 8.57 -12.80
CA LEU A 276 -18.44 9.28 -12.06
C LEU A 276 -18.84 10.60 -12.74
N ALA A 277 -17.88 11.39 -13.23
CA ALA A 277 -18.16 12.60 -14.01
C ALA A 277 -18.91 12.30 -15.31
N GLN A 278 -18.57 11.21 -16.01
CA GLN A 278 -19.31 10.76 -17.19
C GLN A 278 -20.75 10.33 -16.85
N SER A 279 -20.98 9.73 -15.68
CA SER A 279 -22.32 9.35 -15.23
C SER A 279 -23.24 10.57 -15.05
N LEU A 280 -22.69 11.70 -14.57
CA LEU A 280 -23.39 12.98 -14.48
C LEU A 280 -23.79 13.50 -15.87
N ALA A 281 -22.86 13.47 -16.84
CA ALA A 281 -23.14 13.88 -18.22
C ALA A 281 -24.20 13.02 -18.91
N LYS A 282 -24.38 11.76 -18.46
CA LYS A 282 -25.40 10.82 -18.94
C LYS A 282 -26.72 10.87 -18.14
N ASN A 283 -26.87 11.79 -17.19
CA ASN A 283 -28.02 11.88 -16.28
C ASN A 283 -28.28 10.58 -15.48
N ALA A 284 -27.21 9.86 -15.13
CA ALA A 284 -27.27 8.66 -14.31
C ALA A 284 -26.27 8.71 -13.14
N PRO A 285 -26.22 9.81 -12.34
CA PRO A 285 -25.32 9.86 -11.20
C PRO A 285 -25.77 8.89 -10.09
N PRO A 286 -24.87 8.51 -9.18
CA PRO A 286 -25.27 8.00 -7.88
C PRO A 286 -26.20 9.00 -7.19
N VAL A 287 -27.20 8.52 -6.46
CA VAL A 287 -28.16 9.35 -5.72
C VAL A 287 -28.36 8.75 -4.35
N VAL A 288 -28.13 9.54 -3.30
CA VAL A 288 -28.58 9.18 -1.95
C VAL A 288 -30.06 9.49 -1.83
N ALA A 289 -30.87 8.51 -1.46
CA ALA A 289 -32.30 8.69 -1.24
C ALA A 289 -32.69 8.24 0.17
N VAL A 290 -33.49 9.06 0.85
CA VAL A 290 -34.08 8.75 2.15
C VAL A 290 -35.57 8.49 1.97
N PRO A 291 -36.02 7.22 2.01
CA PRO A 291 -37.43 6.92 1.94
C PRO A 291 -38.17 7.44 3.18
N ALA A 292 -39.48 7.65 3.03
CA ALA A 292 -40.35 7.93 4.17
C ALA A 292 -40.28 6.78 5.17
N GLN A 293 -40.01 7.10 6.44
CA GLN A 293 -39.78 6.12 7.50
C GLN A 293 -40.33 6.63 8.83
N ALA A 294 -40.54 5.71 9.78
CA ALA A 294 -40.94 6.09 11.13
C ALA A 294 -39.85 6.94 11.79
N PRO A 295 -40.21 7.99 12.57
CA PRO A 295 -39.23 8.77 13.31
C PRO A 295 -38.42 7.88 14.26
N MET A 296 -37.10 8.05 14.22
CA MET A 296 -36.17 7.38 15.12
C MET A 296 -35.13 8.40 15.56
N THR A 297 -34.68 8.31 16.81
CA THR A 297 -33.58 9.13 17.36
C THR A 297 -32.33 8.29 17.53
N VAL A 298 -31.18 8.96 17.70
CA VAL A 298 -29.95 8.25 18.07
C VAL A 298 -30.05 7.65 19.47
N ALA A 299 -30.80 8.28 20.40
CA ALA A 299 -31.05 7.70 21.72
C ALA A 299 -31.73 6.32 21.60
N ASP A 300 -32.74 6.18 20.73
CA ASP A 300 -33.42 4.90 20.48
C ASP A 300 -32.44 3.82 19.96
N ALA A 301 -31.48 4.20 19.11
CA ALA A 301 -30.50 3.27 18.54
C ALA A 301 -29.42 2.84 19.54
N LEU A 302 -29.14 3.67 20.54
CA LEU A 302 -28.13 3.47 21.58
C LEU A 302 -28.71 2.89 22.88
N GLU A 303 -30.03 2.76 23.00
CA GLU A 303 -30.66 2.16 24.15
C GLU A 303 -30.08 0.76 24.45
N GLY A 304 -29.69 0.54 25.71
CA GLY A 304 -29.03 -0.70 26.15
C GLY A 304 -27.57 -0.88 25.71
N LYS A 305 -27.02 0.00 24.87
CA LYS A 305 -25.61 -0.05 24.40
C LYS A 305 -24.70 0.96 25.10
N VAL A 306 -25.27 2.03 25.65
CA VAL A 306 -24.55 3.08 26.38
C VAL A 306 -25.19 3.29 27.76
N PRO A 307 -24.51 3.93 28.73
CA PRO A 307 -25.10 4.27 30.02
C PRO A 307 -26.37 5.11 29.84
N ALA A 308 -27.46 4.76 30.54
CA ALA A 308 -28.75 5.46 30.40
C ALA A 308 -28.66 6.97 30.65
N ALA A 309 -27.70 7.42 31.47
CA ALA A 309 -27.46 8.83 31.77
C ALA A 309 -27.05 9.67 30.54
N VAL A 310 -26.51 9.08 29.48
CA VAL A 310 -26.12 9.83 28.27
C VAL A 310 -27.22 9.90 27.20
N LEU A 311 -28.21 9.00 27.25
CA LEU A 311 -29.28 8.92 26.25
C LEU A 311 -30.06 10.23 26.06
N PRO A 312 -30.42 11.01 27.11
CA PRO A 312 -31.15 12.27 26.92
C PRO A 312 -30.46 13.28 25.99
N ALA A 313 -29.12 13.24 25.91
CA ALA A 313 -28.37 14.12 25.01
C ALA A 313 -28.56 13.77 23.53
N PHE A 314 -28.88 12.50 23.22
CA PHE A 314 -29.07 11.99 21.86
C PHE A 314 -30.52 12.02 21.38
N GLU A 315 -31.50 12.33 22.24
CA GLU A 315 -32.93 12.41 21.88
C GLU A 315 -33.23 13.49 20.84
N GLN A 316 -32.39 14.53 20.77
CA GLN A 316 -32.53 15.65 19.83
C GLN A 316 -31.83 15.40 18.49
N ILE A 317 -31.40 14.17 18.22
CA ILE A 317 -30.69 13.78 17.01
C ILE A 317 -31.53 12.76 16.27
N LYS A 318 -32.07 13.15 15.12
CA LYS A 318 -32.82 12.25 14.23
C LYS A 318 -31.84 11.24 13.62
N LEU A 319 -32.26 9.98 13.59
CA LEU A 319 -31.61 8.90 12.87
C LEU A 319 -32.50 8.49 11.70
N MET A 320 -31.93 8.47 10.51
CA MET A 320 -32.62 8.11 9.27
C MET A 320 -31.79 7.07 8.52
N ARG A 321 -32.46 6.16 7.83
CA ARG A 321 -31.86 5.21 6.90
C ARG A 321 -32.10 5.67 5.46
N GLY A 322 -31.05 5.67 4.67
CA GLY A 322 -31.10 5.93 3.24
C GLY A 322 -30.43 4.80 2.46
N VAL A 323 -30.41 4.96 1.14
CA VAL A 323 -29.74 4.04 0.23
C VAL A 323 -29.07 4.83 -0.90
N ILE A 324 -27.97 4.30 -1.42
CA ILE A 324 -27.31 4.79 -2.63
C ILE A 324 -26.90 3.59 -3.51
N GLN A 325 -27.02 3.75 -4.82
CA GLN A 325 -26.45 2.79 -5.76
C GLN A 325 -25.03 3.18 -6.15
N LEU A 326 -24.06 2.29 -5.91
CA LEU A 326 -22.64 2.55 -6.13
C LEU A 326 -22.00 1.47 -7.03
N PRO A 327 -21.18 1.86 -8.03
CA PRO A 327 -20.50 0.90 -8.89
C PRO A 327 -19.46 0.10 -8.08
N GLN A 328 -19.52 -1.22 -8.21
CA GLN A 328 -18.53 -2.12 -7.62
C GLN A 328 -17.59 -2.61 -8.71
N TYR A 329 -16.30 -2.43 -8.47
CA TYR A 329 -15.21 -2.87 -9.32
C TYR A 329 -14.60 -4.18 -8.81
N LEU A 330 -14.85 -4.53 -7.53
CA LEU A 330 -14.65 -5.86 -7.00
C LEU A 330 -15.71 -6.82 -7.53
N ALA A 331 -15.29 -8.02 -7.94
CA ALA A 331 -16.23 -9.09 -8.29
C ALA A 331 -16.84 -9.74 -7.03
N LYS A 332 -17.90 -10.53 -7.20
CA LYS A 332 -18.46 -11.34 -6.12
C LYS A 332 -17.72 -12.69 -6.04
N PRO A 333 -17.36 -13.17 -4.85
CA PRO A 333 -16.82 -14.52 -4.71
C PRO A 333 -17.87 -15.56 -5.13
N GLN A 334 -17.42 -16.72 -5.58
CA GLN A 334 -18.29 -17.79 -6.08
C GLN A 334 -18.64 -18.84 -5.01
N THR A 335 -17.84 -18.94 -3.95
CA THR A 335 -18.05 -19.83 -2.80
C THR A 335 -17.73 -19.11 -1.49
N GLY A 336 -18.07 -19.72 -0.36
CA GLY A 336 -17.85 -19.17 0.99
C GLY A 336 -16.42 -19.31 1.54
N ASP A 337 -15.54 -20.04 0.86
CA ASP A 337 -14.15 -20.23 1.31
C ASP A 337 -13.31 -18.96 1.08
N ILE A 338 -12.36 -18.64 1.97
CA ILE A 338 -11.56 -17.41 1.87
C ILE A 338 -10.75 -17.32 0.57
N GLU A 339 -10.36 -18.46 0.01
CA GLU A 339 -9.65 -18.56 -1.27
C GLU A 339 -10.52 -18.09 -2.46
N ALA A 340 -11.85 -18.13 -2.35
CA ALA A 340 -12.75 -17.64 -3.39
C ALA A 340 -12.59 -16.13 -3.62
N LEU A 341 -12.08 -15.39 -2.62
CA LEU A 341 -11.80 -13.97 -2.76
C LEU A 341 -10.60 -13.69 -3.68
N ALA A 342 -9.64 -14.62 -3.85
CA ALA A 342 -8.44 -14.42 -4.71
C ALA A 342 -8.79 -14.03 -6.15
N ASP A 343 -9.99 -14.42 -6.55
CA ASP A 343 -10.85 -14.00 -7.63
C ASP A 343 -11.10 -12.52 -7.96
N THR A 344 -11.26 -11.74 -6.89
CA THR A 344 -12.27 -10.69 -6.84
C THR A 344 -11.71 -9.29 -7.00
N TYR A 345 -10.39 -9.16 -7.03
CA TYR A 345 -9.68 -7.87 -7.18
C TYR A 345 -10.09 -7.14 -8.47
N TRP A 346 -9.74 -5.87 -8.60
CA TRP A 346 -10.19 -5.07 -9.74
C TRP A 346 -9.59 -5.58 -11.05
N GLN A 347 -10.38 -5.48 -12.12
CA GLN A 347 -9.91 -5.68 -13.49
C GLN A 347 -10.05 -4.42 -14.30
N ALA A 348 -9.13 -4.21 -15.23
CA ALA A 348 -9.28 -3.23 -16.26
C ALA A 348 -10.39 -3.61 -17.24
N LEU A 349 -11.15 -2.62 -17.69
CA LEU A 349 -12.17 -2.76 -18.73
C LEU A 349 -11.54 -3.02 -20.11
N CYS A 350 -10.35 -2.45 -20.34
CA CYS A 350 -9.75 -2.31 -21.66
C CYS A 350 -8.48 -3.16 -21.82
N ASP A 351 -8.06 -3.38 -23.06
CA ASP A 351 -6.71 -3.72 -23.48
C ASP A 351 -5.94 -2.39 -23.56
N SER A 352 -4.79 -2.33 -22.90
CA SER A 352 -3.98 -1.12 -22.87
C SER A 352 -3.35 -0.81 -24.24
N PRO A 353 -3.05 0.46 -24.52
CA PRO A 353 -2.24 0.81 -25.69
C PRO A 353 -0.88 0.11 -25.76
N VAL A 354 -0.27 -0.19 -24.60
CA VAL A 354 0.99 -0.95 -24.53
C VAL A 354 0.79 -2.36 -25.06
N THR A 355 -0.21 -3.06 -24.54
CA THR A 355 -0.59 -4.41 -24.98
C THR A 355 -0.93 -4.44 -26.46
N LEU A 356 -1.75 -3.50 -26.92
CA LEU A 356 -2.19 -3.44 -28.31
C LEU A 356 -1.03 -3.08 -29.26
N GLY A 357 -0.11 -2.22 -28.82
CA GLY A 357 1.12 -1.91 -29.55
C GLY A 357 1.99 -3.16 -29.74
N GLY A 358 2.20 -3.95 -28.68
CA GLY A 358 2.91 -5.22 -28.75
C GLY A 358 2.22 -6.23 -29.68
N TYR A 359 0.89 -6.36 -29.57
CA TYR A 359 0.09 -7.24 -30.42
C TYR A 359 0.21 -6.88 -31.91
N VAL A 360 0.10 -5.59 -32.26
CA VAL A 360 0.26 -5.11 -33.65
C VAL A 360 1.68 -5.32 -34.15
N ALA A 361 2.70 -5.06 -33.31
CA ALA A 361 4.10 -5.29 -33.67
C ALA A 361 4.41 -6.76 -33.97
N GLN A 362 3.66 -7.69 -33.38
CA GLN A 362 3.73 -9.13 -33.66
C GLN A 362 2.88 -9.57 -34.87
N GLY A 363 2.28 -8.63 -35.61
CA GLY A 363 1.46 -8.90 -36.79
C GLY A 363 -0.04 -9.05 -36.52
N GLY A 364 -0.48 -8.78 -35.29
CA GLY A 364 -1.89 -8.73 -34.93
C GLY A 364 -2.66 -7.62 -35.65
N GLN A 365 -3.95 -7.85 -35.93
CA GLN A 365 -4.82 -6.89 -36.60
C GLN A 365 -5.93 -6.42 -35.67
N LEU A 366 -6.09 -5.10 -35.53
CA LEU A 366 -7.16 -4.52 -34.71
C LEU A 366 -8.48 -4.49 -35.51
N PRO A 367 -9.56 -5.13 -35.04
CA PRO A 367 -10.86 -5.05 -35.69
C PRO A 367 -11.45 -3.63 -35.56
N PRO A 368 -12.49 -3.26 -36.34
CA PRO A 368 -13.24 -2.02 -36.12
C PRO A 368 -13.79 -1.93 -34.69
N VAL A 369 -14.00 -0.72 -34.18
CA VAL A 369 -14.53 -0.50 -32.83
C VAL A 369 -15.97 -1.03 -32.74
N ALA A 370 -16.21 -1.94 -31.81
CA ALA A 370 -17.52 -2.52 -31.52
C ALA A 370 -18.28 -1.67 -30.48
N GLN A 371 -19.61 -1.83 -30.41
CA GLN A 371 -20.43 -1.19 -29.38
C GLN A 371 -20.17 -1.77 -27.98
N GLY A 372 -20.60 -1.07 -26.94
CA GLY A 372 -20.45 -1.51 -25.55
C GLY A 372 -19.08 -1.16 -24.98
N ASP A 373 -18.43 -2.10 -24.28
CA ASP A 373 -17.16 -1.88 -23.60
C ASP A 373 -16.06 -1.39 -24.55
N ASP A 374 -16.00 -1.91 -25.78
CA ASP A 374 -14.99 -1.51 -26.76
C ASP A 374 -15.16 -0.03 -27.20
N GLN A 375 -16.39 0.45 -27.32
CA GLN A 375 -16.69 1.86 -27.57
C GLN A 375 -16.31 2.76 -26.39
N ILE A 376 -16.55 2.29 -25.16
CA ILE A 376 -16.15 3.00 -23.94
C ILE A 376 -14.62 3.10 -23.91
N CYS A 377 -13.92 2.00 -24.13
CA CYS A 377 -12.46 1.97 -24.19
C CYS A 377 -11.92 2.92 -25.25
N ALA A 378 -12.41 2.85 -26.50
CA ALA A 378 -11.94 3.70 -27.59
C ALA A 378 -12.19 5.21 -27.38
N SER A 379 -13.06 5.59 -26.44
CA SER A 379 -13.33 6.99 -26.12
C SER A 379 -12.25 7.66 -25.26
N PHE A 380 -11.37 6.89 -24.62
CA PHE A 380 -10.31 7.43 -23.79
C PHE A 380 -9.14 7.96 -24.65
N PRO A 381 -8.60 9.15 -24.34
CA PRO A 381 -7.56 9.77 -25.14
C PRO A 381 -6.23 9.00 -25.03
N VAL A 382 -5.50 8.95 -26.14
CA VAL A 382 -4.12 8.42 -26.22
C VAL A 382 -3.26 9.38 -27.06
N PRO A 383 -1.92 9.38 -26.89
CA PRO A 383 -1.04 10.14 -27.77
C PRO A 383 -1.17 9.75 -29.24
N GLU A 384 -0.80 10.66 -30.14
CA GLU A 384 -0.80 10.38 -31.58
C GLU A 384 0.16 9.23 -31.92
N GLY A 385 -0.25 8.33 -32.82
CA GLY A 385 0.53 7.17 -33.23
C GLY A 385 0.49 5.99 -32.24
N VAL A 386 -0.12 6.16 -31.07
CA VAL A 386 -0.34 5.10 -30.08
C VAL A 386 -1.72 4.45 -30.33
N PRO A 387 -1.84 3.10 -30.30
CA PRO A 387 -3.14 2.45 -30.43
C PRO A 387 -4.13 2.94 -29.36
N GLN A 388 -5.38 3.20 -29.75
CA GLN A 388 -6.46 3.49 -28.80
C GLN A 388 -6.71 2.29 -27.88
N PHE A 389 -7.19 2.55 -26.66
CA PHE A 389 -7.71 1.50 -25.78
C PHE A 389 -8.84 0.73 -26.49
N ARG A 390 -8.87 -0.60 -26.32
CA ARG A 390 -9.88 -1.48 -26.92
C ARG A 390 -10.43 -2.45 -25.89
N SER A 391 -11.46 -3.22 -26.22
CA SER A 391 -11.91 -4.37 -25.42
C SER A 391 -12.11 -5.58 -26.33
N ILE A 392 -10.98 -6.12 -26.79
CA ILE A 392 -10.90 -7.23 -27.75
C ILE A 392 -10.27 -8.51 -27.17
N GLY A 393 -9.83 -8.47 -25.91
CA GLY A 393 -9.41 -9.66 -25.17
C GLY A 393 -7.97 -10.09 -25.41
N VAL A 394 -7.06 -9.16 -25.74
CA VAL A 394 -5.64 -9.43 -25.95
C VAL A 394 -4.93 -9.61 -24.61
N ASP A 395 -5.05 -8.65 -23.69
CA ASP A 395 -4.63 -8.76 -22.30
C ASP A 395 -5.62 -9.68 -21.55
N LYS A 396 -5.13 -10.81 -21.03
CA LYS A 396 -5.94 -11.79 -20.29
C LYS A 396 -6.00 -11.48 -18.80
N GLN A 397 -4.96 -10.85 -18.27
CA GLN A 397 -4.81 -10.55 -16.85
C GLN A 397 -5.62 -9.32 -16.44
N ARG A 398 -5.65 -8.29 -17.31
CA ARG A 398 -6.41 -7.04 -17.11
C ARG A 398 -6.05 -6.34 -15.80
N PHE A 399 -4.76 -6.22 -15.51
CA PHE A 399 -4.33 -5.52 -14.29
C PHE A 399 -4.64 -4.03 -14.37
N ILE A 400 -5.03 -3.45 -13.22
CA ILE A 400 -5.14 -2.00 -13.07
C ILE A 400 -3.74 -1.42 -12.88
N THR A 401 -3.26 -0.73 -13.90
CA THR A 401 -1.92 -0.12 -13.95
C THR A 401 -2.00 1.31 -14.50
N ARG A 402 -0.87 2.02 -14.58
CA ARG A 402 -0.79 3.28 -15.34
C ARG A 402 -1.16 3.12 -16.81
N TYR A 403 -0.89 1.95 -17.39
CA TYR A 403 -1.13 1.67 -18.79
C TYR A 403 -2.58 1.24 -19.03
N ASN A 404 -3.22 0.64 -18.04
CA ASN A 404 -4.59 0.16 -18.10
C ASN A 404 -5.42 0.60 -16.88
N PRO A 405 -5.68 1.91 -16.70
CA PRO A 405 -6.20 2.43 -15.44
C PRO A 405 -7.72 2.31 -15.29
N ILE A 406 -8.46 1.99 -16.36
CA ILE A 406 -9.93 2.10 -16.38
C ILE A 406 -10.54 0.84 -15.75
N PRO A 407 -11.13 0.91 -14.54
CA PRO A 407 -11.67 -0.28 -13.90
C PRO A 407 -13.00 -0.71 -14.52
N LYS A 408 -13.18 -2.02 -14.68
CA LYS A 408 -14.42 -2.64 -15.14
C LYS A 408 -15.44 -2.65 -14.00
N GLN A 409 -16.58 -2.01 -14.21
CA GLN A 409 -17.72 -2.16 -13.30
C GLN A 409 -18.22 -3.61 -13.37
N GLN A 410 -18.14 -4.33 -12.26
CA GLN A 410 -18.57 -5.72 -12.13
C GLN A 410 -20.06 -5.81 -11.85
N TRP A 411 -20.57 -4.94 -10.97
CA TRP A 411 -21.98 -4.86 -10.60
C TRP A 411 -22.31 -3.51 -9.94
N LEU A 412 -23.58 -3.28 -9.64
CA LEU A 412 -24.07 -2.08 -8.94
C LEU A 412 -24.58 -2.49 -7.55
N ALA A 413 -23.98 -1.94 -6.49
CA ALA A 413 -24.36 -2.24 -5.12
C ALA A 413 -25.44 -1.29 -4.62
N ASN A 414 -26.48 -1.84 -3.98
CA ASN A 414 -27.36 -1.07 -3.11
C ASN A 414 -26.68 -0.92 -1.75
N VAL A 415 -26.15 0.26 -1.45
CA VAL A 415 -25.40 0.53 -0.23
C VAL A 415 -26.30 1.25 0.78
N PRO A 416 -26.52 0.67 1.98
CA PRO A 416 -27.24 1.34 3.07
C PRO A 416 -26.48 2.56 3.57
N VAL A 417 -27.21 3.64 3.82
CA VAL A 417 -26.68 4.92 4.31
C VAL A 417 -27.28 5.22 5.67
N GLN A 418 -26.44 5.38 6.69
CA GLN A 418 -26.83 5.93 7.97
C GLN A 418 -26.78 7.46 7.88
N ILE A 419 -27.85 8.14 8.31
CA ILE A 419 -27.93 9.60 8.26
C ILE A 419 -28.38 10.11 9.63
N THR A 420 -27.70 11.12 10.16
CA THR A 420 -28.16 11.83 11.35
C THR A 420 -28.29 13.33 11.11
N SER A 421 -29.23 13.96 11.80
CA SER A 421 -29.41 15.42 11.74
C SER A 421 -30.01 15.96 13.03
N PRO A 422 -29.74 17.23 13.40
CA PRO A 422 -30.43 17.87 14.50
C PRO A 422 -31.95 17.91 14.29
N SER A 423 -32.72 17.79 15.38
CA SER A 423 -34.19 17.80 15.33
C SER A 423 -34.81 19.17 15.00
N GLY A 424 -34.06 20.26 15.20
CA GLY A 424 -34.50 21.65 15.00
C GLY A 424 -34.54 22.12 13.53
N GLU A 425 -34.82 23.41 13.35
CA GLU A 425 -34.83 24.06 12.04
C GLU A 425 -33.40 24.14 11.47
N ALA A 426 -33.24 23.75 10.20
CA ALA A 426 -31.95 23.82 9.53
C ALA A 426 -31.53 25.29 9.29
N PRO A 427 -30.22 25.58 9.30
CA PRO A 427 -29.71 26.88 8.88
C PRO A 427 -30.16 27.23 7.45
N ASN A 428 -30.09 28.52 7.09
CA ASN A 428 -30.34 28.93 5.71
C ASN A 428 -29.37 28.20 4.75
N GLY A 429 -29.93 27.47 3.78
CA GLY A 429 -29.17 26.59 2.87
C GLY A 429 -28.99 25.15 3.34
N GLY A 430 -29.51 24.77 4.52
CA GLY A 430 -29.48 23.40 5.04
C GLY A 430 -28.33 23.12 6.02
N TRP A 431 -28.35 21.94 6.64
CA TRP A 431 -27.29 21.48 7.54
C TRP A 431 -26.00 21.15 6.76
N PRO A 432 -24.83 21.72 7.11
CA PRO A 432 -23.55 21.23 6.63
C PRO A 432 -23.38 19.75 6.99
N VAL A 433 -22.69 18.99 6.14
CA VAL A 433 -22.63 17.53 6.24
C VAL A 433 -21.23 17.05 6.58
N VAL A 434 -21.12 16.10 7.51
CA VAL A 434 -19.87 15.34 7.73
C VAL A 434 -20.07 13.90 7.27
N ILE A 435 -19.26 13.47 6.30
CA ILE A 435 -19.15 12.06 5.92
C ILE A 435 -18.32 11.36 6.99
N LEU A 436 -18.86 10.32 7.61
CA LEU A 436 -18.21 9.50 8.63
C LEU A 436 -17.80 8.15 8.05
N GLN A 437 -16.57 7.71 8.32
CA GLN A 437 -16.08 6.39 7.92
C GLN A 437 -15.47 5.64 9.11
N HIS A 438 -15.91 4.40 9.32
CA HIS A 438 -15.59 3.57 10.48
C HIS A 438 -14.28 2.78 10.33
N GLY A 439 -13.88 2.06 11.39
CA GLY A 439 -12.69 1.20 11.42
C GLY A 439 -12.93 -0.24 10.93
N ILE A 440 -11.86 -1.03 10.80
CA ILE A 440 -11.91 -2.34 10.09
C ILE A 440 -12.69 -3.47 10.77
N THR A 441 -12.84 -3.47 12.10
CA THR A 441 -13.64 -4.49 12.81
C THR A 441 -14.94 -3.89 13.33
N SER A 442 -15.40 -2.84 12.67
CA SER A 442 -16.50 -1.96 13.12
C SER A 442 -17.49 -1.79 11.98
N LYS A 443 -18.53 -0.97 12.18
CA LYS A 443 -19.59 -0.67 11.22
C LYS A 443 -20.05 0.77 11.39
N LYS A 444 -20.80 1.30 10.42
CA LYS A 444 -21.28 2.69 10.40
C LYS A 444 -22.08 3.08 11.65
N GLU A 445 -22.80 2.14 12.29
CA GLU A 445 -23.55 2.40 13.52
C GLU A 445 -22.65 2.73 14.72
N ASP A 446 -21.39 2.26 14.72
CA ASP A 446 -20.46 2.57 15.81
C ASP A 446 -20.04 4.06 15.78
N MET A 447 -20.22 4.73 14.63
CA MET A 447 -19.99 6.17 14.48
C MET A 447 -21.06 7.02 15.17
N LEU A 448 -22.17 6.44 15.65
CA LEU A 448 -23.22 7.18 16.36
C LEU A 448 -22.69 7.89 17.61
N GLY A 449 -21.64 7.35 18.26
CA GLY A 449 -20.99 7.97 19.42
C GLY A 449 -20.44 9.39 19.17
N LEU A 450 -20.13 9.73 17.91
CA LEU A 450 -19.65 11.06 17.50
C LEU A 450 -20.77 12.05 17.16
N THR A 451 -21.99 11.56 16.94
CA THR A 451 -23.06 12.39 16.37
C THR A 451 -23.52 13.48 17.33
N LEU A 452 -23.34 13.31 18.64
CA LEU A 452 -23.67 14.32 19.63
C LEU A 452 -22.85 15.59 19.47
N SER A 453 -21.51 15.47 19.48
CA SER A 453 -20.62 16.63 19.36
C SER A 453 -20.76 17.32 18.00
N LEU A 454 -20.94 16.56 16.93
CA LEU A 454 -21.16 17.08 15.58
C LEU A 454 -22.52 17.79 15.44
N THR A 455 -23.58 17.22 15.99
CA THR A 455 -24.93 17.84 16.00
C THR A 455 -24.91 19.14 16.80
N GLN A 456 -24.25 19.16 17.97
CA GLN A 456 -24.08 20.37 18.78
C GLN A 456 -23.26 21.45 18.05
N ALA A 457 -22.32 21.03 17.19
CA ALA A 457 -21.58 21.93 16.32
C ALA A 457 -22.39 22.42 15.09
N GLY A 458 -23.58 21.86 14.85
CA GLY A 458 -24.49 22.24 13.77
C GLY A 458 -24.31 21.44 12.49
N PHE A 459 -23.86 20.19 12.58
CA PHE A 459 -23.70 19.30 11.44
C PHE A 459 -24.77 18.21 11.38
N ALA A 460 -25.16 17.85 10.16
CA ALA A 460 -25.71 16.54 9.86
C ALA A 460 -24.57 15.56 9.54
N THR A 461 -24.82 14.26 9.67
CA THR A 461 -23.83 13.23 9.32
C THR A 461 -24.38 12.20 8.36
N VAL A 462 -23.49 11.63 7.55
CA VAL A 462 -23.80 10.50 6.66
C VAL A 462 -22.68 9.47 6.77
N ALA A 463 -23.01 8.18 6.79
CA ALA A 463 -22.04 7.11 6.91
C ALA A 463 -22.48 5.90 6.08
N ILE A 464 -21.50 5.20 5.50
CA ILE A 464 -21.69 3.91 4.81
C ILE A 464 -20.68 2.91 5.36
N ASP A 465 -21.01 1.62 5.27
CA ASP A 465 -20.04 0.58 5.59
C ASP A 465 -18.97 0.48 4.51
N HIS A 466 -17.76 0.08 4.89
CA HIS A 466 -16.76 -0.43 3.94
C HIS A 466 -17.29 -1.67 3.19
N PRO A 467 -16.74 -2.05 2.01
CA PRO A 467 -17.00 -3.35 1.42
C PRO A 467 -16.79 -4.48 2.46
N MET A 468 -17.66 -5.48 2.49
CA MET A 468 -17.60 -6.62 3.42
C MET A 468 -17.61 -6.22 4.90
N HIS A 469 -18.30 -5.14 5.27
CA HIS A 469 -18.52 -4.74 6.66
C HIS A 469 -19.99 -4.46 6.90
N GLY A 470 -20.44 -4.57 8.15
CA GLY A 470 -21.79 -4.18 8.57
C GLY A 470 -22.85 -4.80 7.67
N GLU A 471 -23.71 -3.97 7.08
CA GLU A 471 -24.79 -4.43 6.16
C GLU A 471 -24.30 -4.68 4.73
N ARG A 472 -22.99 -4.57 4.48
CA ARG A 472 -22.33 -4.87 3.20
C ARG A 472 -21.52 -6.16 3.25
N GLY A 473 -21.78 -7.01 4.26
CA GLY A 473 -21.33 -8.39 4.23
C GLY A 473 -21.84 -9.13 2.99
N ILE A 474 -21.15 -10.22 2.64
CA ILE A 474 -21.52 -11.06 1.50
C ILE A 474 -22.01 -12.39 2.05
N ASP A 475 -23.31 -12.60 1.89
CA ASP A 475 -24.02 -13.87 2.03
C ASP A 475 -24.14 -14.52 0.64
N ILE A 476 -23.39 -15.59 0.42
CA ILE A 476 -23.29 -16.32 -0.85
C ILE A 476 -24.39 -17.38 -0.97
N ASP A 477 -24.79 -18.03 0.12
CA ASP A 477 -25.75 -19.13 0.10
C ASP A 477 -27.20 -18.73 0.42
N GLY A 478 -27.39 -17.50 0.91
CA GLY A 478 -28.67 -16.89 1.21
C GLY A 478 -29.28 -17.34 2.54
N ASP A 479 -28.48 -17.89 3.47
CA ASP A 479 -28.98 -18.37 4.76
C ASP A 479 -29.21 -17.26 5.80
N GLY A 480 -28.79 -16.03 5.49
CA GLY A 480 -28.89 -14.85 6.33
C GLY A 480 -27.67 -14.59 7.22
N ASN A 481 -26.62 -15.40 7.11
CA ASN A 481 -25.30 -15.16 7.69
C ASN A 481 -24.32 -14.76 6.58
N ASP A 482 -23.42 -13.84 6.88
CA ASP A 482 -22.39 -13.47 5.91
C ASP A 482 -21.19 -14.42 6.02
N GLU A 483 -20.78 -15.06 4.92
CA GLU A 483 -19.48 -15.74 4.84
C GLU A 483 -18.33 -14.73 4.92
N PHE A 484 -18.53 -13.54 4.33
CA PHE A 484 -17.53 -12.49 4.30
C PHE A 484 -18.04 -11.21 4.95
N ASN A 485 -17.68 -11.03 6.23
CA ASN A 485 -17.92 -9.80 6.98
C ASN A 485 -16.78 -9.53 7.97
N ALA A 486 -16.09 -8.40 7.83
CA ALA A 486 -14.99 -7.99 8.70
C ALA A 486 -15.46 -7.39 10.04
N SER A 487 -16.74 -7.04 10.17
CA SER A 487 -17.33 -6.54 11.42
C SER A 487 -17.75 -7.66 12.37
N THR A 488 -18.22 -8.80 11.85
CA THR A 488 -18.81 -9.89 12.65
C THR A 488 -18.13 -11.25 12.45
N GLY A 489 -17.46 -11.45 11.32
CA GLY A 489 -16.71 -12.65 10.98
C GLY A 489 -15.21 -12.42 11.12
N SER A 490 -14.49 -12.41 10.01
CA SER A 490 -13.02 -12.29 9.99
C SER A 490 -12.56 -10.99 9.38
N VAL A 491 -11.60 -10.32 10.04
CA VAL A 491 -10.87 -9.18 9.46
C VAL A 491 -10.21 -9.52 8.11
N LEU A 492 -9.95 -10.82 7.86
CA LEU A 492 -9.40 -11.31 6.60
C LEU A 492 -10.36 -11.19 5.42
N SER A 493 -11.67 -11.07 5.64
CA SER A 493 -12.61 -10.78 4.54
C SER A 493 -12.20 -9.49 3.82
N TYR A 494 -11.71 -8.49 4.56
CA TYR A 494 -11.22 -7.23 3.99
C TYR A 494 -9.70 -7.18 3.79
N MET A 495 -8.89 -7.49 4.82
CA MET A 495 -7.42 -7.39 4.71
C MET A 495 -6.79 -8.50 3.87
N ASN A 496 -7.51 -9.59 3.66
CA ASN A 496 -7.17 -10.73 2.82
C ASN A 496 -5.66 -11.01 2.70
N LEU A 497 -5.06 -11.52 3.79
CA LEU A 497 -3.63 -11.85 3.81
C LEU A 497 -3.27 -12.96 2.80
N THR A 498 -4.27 -13.72 2.34
CA THR A 498 -4.15 -14.72 1.28
C THR A 498 -4.08 -14.08 -0.11
N SER A 499 -4.69 -12.91 -0.34
CA SER A 499 -4.65 -12.20 -1.62
C SER A 499 -4.47 -10.70 -1.42
N LEU A 500 -3.21 -10.27 -1.51
CA LEU A 500 -2.82 -8.87 -1.34
C LEU A 500 -3.44 -7.93 -2.39
N LEU A 501 -3.79 -8.43 -3.58
CA LEU A 501 -4.51 -7.66 -4.59
C LEU A 501 -5.93 -7.31 -4.13
N VAL A 502 -6.62 -8.25 -3.48
CA VAL A 502 -7.96 -8.02 -2.91
C VAL A 502 -7.86 -7.02 -1.78
N ALA A 503 -6.88 -7.16 -0.89
CA ALA A 503 -6.63 -6.19 0.18
C ALA A 503 -6.42 -4.77 -0.35
N ARG A 504 -5.57 -4.61 -1.36
CA ARG A 504 -5.31 -3.35 -2.06
C ARG A 504 -6.58 -2.77 -2.69
N ASP A 505 -7.35 -3.60 -3.36
CA ASP A 505 -8.49 -3.14 -4.13
C ASP A 505 -9.76 -2.95 -3.28
N ASN A 506 -9.82 -3.56 -2.09
CA ASN A 506 -10.78 -3.21 -1.02
C ASN A 506 -10.58 -1.78 -0.51
N LEU A 507 -9.32 -1.36 -0.31
CA LEU A 507 -8.97 0.02 0.04
C LEU A 507 -9.39 1.00 -1.08
N LYS A 508 -9.10 0.65 -2.34
CA LYS A 508 -9.52 1.46 -3.49
C LYS A 508 -11.05 1.51 -3.63
N GLN A 509 -11.75 0.39 -3.43
CA GLN A 509 -13.22 0.36 -3.47
C GLN A 509 -13.81 1.23 -2.37
N SER A 510 -13.24 1.24 -1.17
CA SER A 510 -13.67 2.14 -0.10
C SER A 510 -13.53 3.62 -0.49
N ALA A 511 -12.41 4.01 -1.11
CA ALA A 511 -12.22 5.37 -1.60
C ALA A 511 -13.19 5.71 -2.76
N ALA A 512 -13.42 4.76 -3.67
CA ALA A 512 -14.37 4.88 -4.77
C ALA A 512 -15.82 5.06 -4.30
N ASP A 513 -16.23 4.27 -3.29
CA ASP A 513 -17.55 4.36 -2.68
C ASP A 513 -17.76 5.71 -1.99
N LEU A 514 -16.73 6.22 -1.30
CA LEU A 514 -16.75 7.56 -0.71
C LEU A 514 -16.86 8.67 -1.78
N MET A 515 -16.17 8.54 -2.91
CA MET A 515 -16.32 9.46 -4.05
C MET A 515 -17.75 9.44 -4.59
N GLY A 516 -18.31 8.24 -4.78
CA GLY A 516 -19.69 8.06 -5.24
C GLY A 516 -20.72 8.61 -4.24
N LEU A 517 -20.52 8.38 -2.94
CA LEU A 517 -21.33 8.97 -1.87
C LEU A 517 -21.28 10.49 -1.92
N ARG A 518 -20.08 11.07 -2.01
CA ARG A 518 -19.90 12.52 -2.08
C ARG A 518 -20.64 13.15 -3.26
N VAL A 519 -20.56 12.54 -4.45
CA VAL A 519 -21.33 12.96 -5.62
C VAL A 519 -22.83 12.80 -5.36
N GLY A 520 -23.25 11.65 -4.85
CA GLY A 520 -24.67 11.34 -4.63
C GLY A 520 -25.36 12.23 -3.61
N LEU A 521 -24.62 12.78 -2.64
CA LEU A 521 -25.15 13.76 -1.69
C LEU A 521 -25.68 15.02 -2.37
N ASN A 522 -25.16 15.42 -3.54
CA ASN A 522 -25.66 16.61 -4.23
C ASN A 522 -27.15 16.52 -4.61
N PHE A 523 -27.70 15.30 -4.68
CA PHE A 523 -29.08 15.04 -5.11
C PHE A 523 -30.02 14.68 -3.95
N ILE A 524 -29.50 14.56 -2.72
CA ILE A 524 -30.23 13.97 -1.59
C ILE A 524 -31.52 14.72 -1.24
N ASN A 525 -31.49 16.05 -1.23
CA ASN A 525 -32.65 16.88 -0.82
C ASN A 525 -33.86 16.64 -1.73
N VAL A 526 -33.62 16.56 -3.04
CA VAL A 526 -34.67 16.34 -4.05
C VAL A 526 -35.12 14.88 -4.02
N ALA A 527 -34.17 13.94 -4.03
CA ALA A 527 -34.47 12.51 -4.07
C ALA A 527 -35.22 12.02 -2.82
N SER A 528 -35.06 12.72 -1.70
CA SER A 528 -35.68 12.37 -0.42
C SER A 528 -37.02 13.09 -0.17
N GLY A 529 -37.56 13.85 -1.14
CA GLY A 529 -38.89 14.45 -1.03
C GLY A 529 -39.10 15.31 0.22
N GLY A 530 -38.05 16.00 0.69
CA GLY A 530 -38.11 16.87 1.89
C GLY A 530 -37.87 16.18 3.23
N GLN A 531 -37.52 14.89 3.27
CA GLN A 531 -37.13 14.21 4.53
C GLN A 531 -35.83 14.81 5.14
N VAL A 532 -34.97 15.38 4.31
CA VAL A 532 -33.72 16.03 4.73
C VAL A 532 -33.58 17.42 4.12
N ASN A 533 -32.82 18.29 4.79
CA ASN A 533 -32.43 19.62 4.29
C ASN A 533 -30.94 19.85 4.56
N PHE A 534 -30.10 19.40 3.64
CA PHE A 534 -28.64 19.46 3.75
C PHE A 534 -28.03 20.53 2.85
N ASN A 535 -26.98 21.18 3.35
CA ASN A 535 -26.10 22.01 2.54
C ASN A 535 -25.06 21.12 1.88
N THR A 536 -25.39 20.61 0.69
CA THR A 536 -24.56 19.64 -0.05
C THR A 536 -23.30 20.27 -0.68
N GLN A 537 -23.14 21.58 -0.54
CA GLN A 537 -21.95 22.33 -0.93
C GLN A 537 -20.96 22.50 0.23
N GLN A 538 -21.35 22.18 1.46
CA GLN A 538 -20.49 22.23 2.64
C GLN A 538 -20.37 20.83 3.23
N VAL A 539 -19.40 20.08 2.70
CA VAL A 539 -19.19 18.67 3.08
C VAL A 539 -17.79 18.49 3.61
N SER A 540 -17.69 17.97 4.84
CA SER A 540 -16.44 17.59 5.50
C SER A 540 -16.35 16.08 5.62
N TYR A 541 -15.16 15.59 5.98
CA TYR A 541 -14.88 14.16 6.18
C TYR A 541 -14.34 13.90 7.59
N LEU A 542 -14.75 12.79 8.20
CA LEU A 542 -14.12 12.25 9.40
C LEU A 542 -13.96 10.73 9.25
N GLY A 543 -12.71 10.28 9.20
CA GLY A 543 -12.36 8.87 9.20
C GLY A 543 -11.73 8.45 10.52
N HIS A 544 -12.15 7.30 11.06
CA HIS A 544 -11.49 6.65 12.20
C HIS A 544 -10.80 5.36 11.74
N SER A 545 -9.57 5.12 12.18
CA SER A 545 -8.83 3.87 11.92
C SER A 545 -8.74 3.57 10.42
N LEU A 546 -9.37 2.51 9.90
CA LEU A 546 -9.46 2.23 8.47
C LEU A 546 -10.05 3.39 7.65
N GLY A 547 -11.09 4.07 8.16
CA GLY A 547 -11.59 5.29 7.53
C GLY A 547 -10.54 6.41 7.48
N SER A 548 -9.65 6.49 8.47
CA SER A 548 -8.52 7.42 8.47
C SER A 548 -7.43 7.01 7.47
N ILE A 549 -7.22 5.70 7.24
CA ILE A 549 -6.29 5.16 6.24
C ILE A 549 -6.79 5.40 4.81
N VAL A 550 -8.09 5.20 4.54
CA VAL A 550 -8.67 5.43 3.21
C VAL A 550 -8.80 6.93 2.91
N GLY A 551 -8.98 7.75 3.94
CA GLY A 551 -9.21 9.20 3.85
C GLY A 551 -8.27 9.94 2.90
N PRO A 552 -6.94 9.87 3.03
CA PRO A 552 -6.01 10.57 2.15
C PRO A 552 -6.21 10.28 0.66
N SER A 553 -6.47 9.02 0.28
CA SER A 553 -6.74 8.67 -1.12
C SER A 553 -8.07 9.27 -1.61
N PHE A 554 -9.12 9.21 -0.79
CA PHE A 554 -10.41 9.84 -1.08
C PHE A 554 -10.28 11.36 -1.23
N LEU A 555 -9.59 12.04 -0.32
CA LEU A 555 -9.38 13.50 -0.33
C LEU A 555 -8.54 13.94 -1.53
N ALA A 556 -7.43 13.25 -1.80
CA ALA A 556 -6.58 13.55 -2.94
C ALA A 556 -7.36 13.46 -4.26
N GLN A 557 -8.20 12.43 -4.42
CA GLN A 557 -8.95 12.22 -5.66
C GLN A 557 -10.15 13.17 -5.78
N THR A 558 -10.94 13.33 -4.72
CA THR A 558 -12.12 14.22 -4.77
C THR A 558 -11.76 15.68 -4.99
N ASN A 559 -10.71 16.18 -4.35
CA ASN A 559 -10.31 17.58 -4.45
C ASN A 559 -9.37 17.88 -5.63
N ALA A 560 -8.78 16.86 -6.28
CA ALA A 560 -8.00 17.07 -7.51
C ALA A 560 -8.89 17.61 -8.65
N PRO A 561 -8.49 18.67 -9.37
CA PRO A 561 -9.27 19.16 -10.51
C PRO A 561 -9.45 18.10 -11.60
N LEU A 562 -10.65 18.04 -12.19
CA LEU A 562 -10.98 17.19 -13.33
C LEU A 562 -11.64 18.02 -14.44
N ASP A 563 -12.73 18.71 -14.12
CA ASP A 563 -13.45 19.63 -14.99
C ASP A 563 -14.19 20.64 -14.10
N VAL A 564 -13.94 21.92 -14.32
CA VAL A 564 -14.49 23.04 -13.55
C VAL A 564 -16.02 22.99 -13.40
N ASN A 565 -16.73 22.39 -14.36
CA ASN A 565 -18.18 22.28 -14.34
C ASN A 565 -18.70 21.25 -13.33
N VAL A 566 -17.89 20.27 -12.93
CA VAL A 566 -18.28 19.20 -12.00
C VAL A 566 -17.41 19.12 -10.73
N ASP A 567 -16.25 19.79 -10.70
CA ASP A 567 -15.31 19.72 -9.57
C ASP A 567 -15.96 20.07 -8.23
N HIS A 568 -16.88 21.04 -8.22
CA HIS A 568 -17.62 21.44 -7.02
C HIS A 568 -18.49 20.31 -6.42
N LEU A 569 -18.94 19.34 -7.24
CA LEU A 569 -19.75 18.21 -6.79
C LEU A 569 -18.93 17.18 -6.00
N PHE A 570 -17.61 17.14 -6.20
CA PHE A 570 -16.69 16.24 -5.49
C PHE A 570 -16.08 16.89 -4.25
N LYS A 571 -16.00 18.22 -4.19
CA LYS A 571 -15.22 18.94 -3.20
C LYS A 571 -15.56 18.56 -1.76
N VAL A 572 -14.51 18.33 -0.95
CA VAL A 572 -14.54 18.19 0.51
C VAL A 572 -13.82 19.39 1.14
N ASP A 573 -14.49 20.10 2.03
CA ASP A 573 -14.02 21.37 2.61
C ASP A 573 -12.94 21.17 3.67
N THR A 574 -13.10 20.19 4.56
CA THR A 574 -12.17 19.87 5.65
C THR A 574 -12.21 18.41 6.02
N ALA A 575 -11.14 17.89 6.61
CA ALA A 575 -11.05 16.50 7.03
C ALA A 575 -10.50 16.31 8.45
N VAL A 576 -11.00 15.29 9.14
CA VAL A 576 -10.47 14.76 10.38
C VAL A 576 -10.03 13.32 10.18
N LEU A 577 -8.82 13.01 10.62
CA LEU A 577 -8.19 11.70 10.52
C LEU A 577 -7.85 11.21 11.94
N ALA A 578 -8.69 10.34 12.51
CA ALA A 578 -8.52 9.86 13.87
C ALA A 578 -7.86 8.48 13.91
N SER A 579 -6.62 8.42 14.43
CA SER A 579 -5.86 7.17 14.59
C SER A 579 -5.67 6.38 13.28
N GLY A 580 -5.25 7.04 12.20
CA GLY A 580 -4.81 6.38 10.94
C GLY A 580 -3.30 6.41 10.77
N GLY A 581 -2.75 5.74 9.76
CA GLY A 581 -1.31 5.71 9.51
C GLY A 581 -0.94 5.24 8.11
N SER A 582 0.33 5.43 7.74
CA SER A 582 0.92 5.02 6.46
C SER A 582 1.75 3.74 6.57
N GLY A 583 2.04 3.12 5.43
CA GLY A 583 2.85 1.90 5.36
C GLY A 583 2.14 0.72 6.02
N ILE A 584 0.98 0.39 5.44
CA ILE A 584 0.00 -0.58 5.95
C ILE A 584 0.63 -1.91 6.36
N ALA A 585 1.49 -2.50 5.55
CA ALA A 585 2.07 -3.80 5.89
C ALA A 585 2.99 -3.70 7.12
N ASN A 586 3.86 -2.69 7.17
CA ASN A 586 4.81 -2.54 8.28
C ASN A 586 4.11 -2.23 9.59
N PHE A 587 3.15 -1.30 9.60
CA PHE A 587 2.44 -1.00 10.84
C PHE A 587 1.56 -2.17 11.28
N LEU A 588 1.00 -2.97 10.36
CA LEU A 588 0.22 -4.15 10.74
C LEU A 588 1.11 -5.22 11.37
N ILE A 589 2.30 -5.43 10.82
CA ILE A 589 3.29 -6.36 11.39
C ILE A 589 3.71 -5.92 12.80
N GLU A 590 3.91 -4.63 13.03
CA GLU A 590 4.34 -4.08 14.33
C GLU A 590 3.19 -3.72 15.27
N SER A 591 1.94 -3.80 14.80
CA SER A 591 0.76 -3.55 15.62
C SER A 591 0.74 -4.51 16.81
N LYS A 592 0.57 -3.98 18.03
CA LYS A 592 0.41 -4.83 19.21
C LYS A 592 -0.91 -5.60 19.21
N SER A 593 -1.90 -5.13 18.44
CA SER A 593 -3.22 -5.75 18.35
C SER A 593 -3.33 -6.71 17.16
N PHE A 594 -2.72 -6.40 16.02
CA PHE A 594 -2.81 -7.22 14.80
C PHE A 594 -1.53 -8.00 14.46
N GLY A 595 -0.36 -7.54 14.91
CA GLY A 595 0.94 -8.11 14.55
C GLY A 595 1.05 -9.60 14.84
N PRO A 596 0.73 -10.09 16.05
CA PRO A 596 0.78 -11.52 16.35
C PRO A 596 -0.11 -12.37 15.43
N PHE A 597 -1.32 -11.90 15.13
CA PHE A 597 -2.22 -12.58 14.19
C PHE A 597 -1.65 -12.63 12.77
N VAL A 598 -1.18 -11.49 12.26
CA VAL A 598 -0.62 -11.36 10.90
C VAL A 598 0.63 -12.23 10.77
N GLN A 599 1.58 -12.10 11.70
CA GLN A 599 2.84 -12.84 11.67
C GLN A 599 2.61 -14.35 11.85
N GLY A 600 1.69 -14.76 12.73
CA GLY A 600 1.30 -16.16 12.89
C GLY A 600 0.67 -16.75 11.62
N SER A 601 -0.23 -16.01 10.97
CA SER A 601 -0.89 -16.44 9.73
C SER A 601 0.11 -16.59 8.58
N VAL A 602 1.03 -15.62 8.44
CA VAL A 602 2.11 -15.65 7.45
C VAL A 602 3.05 -16.82 7.72
N LEU A 603 3.49 -17.02 8.97
CA LEU A 603 4.38 -18.12 9.34
C LEU A 603 3.72 -19.48 9.09
N SER A 604 2.44 -19.64 9.44
CA SER A 604 1.70 -20.89 9.21
C SER A 604 1.63 -21.26 7.72
N SER A 605 1.61 -20.26 6.84
CA SER A 605 1.47 -20.45 5.38
C SER A 605 2.80 -20.53 4.63
N ALA A 606 3.94 -20.22 5.26
CA ALA A 606 5.21 -20.04 4.57
C ALA A 606 5.88 -21.32 4.03
N GLY A 607 5.49 -22.51 4.51
CA GLY A 607 5.96 -23.80 3.99
C GLY A 607 7.43 -24.15 4.26
N ASN A 608 8.20 -23.27 4.91
CA ASN A 608 9.58 -23.52 5.32
C ASN A 608 9.69 -24.30 6.66
N LEU A 609 10.91 -24.57 7.12
CA LEU A 609 11.13 -25.34 8.36
C LEU A 609 10.50 -24.69 9.60
N ALA A 610 10.56 -23.35 9.72
CA ALA A 610 9.94 -22.64 10.83
C ALA A 610 8.40 -22.73 10.78
N SER A 611 7.82 -22.66 9.57
CA SER A 611 6.39 -22.90 9.33
C SER A 611 5.96 -24.29 9.78
N GLN A 612 6.74 -25.32 9.43
CA GLN A 612 6.46 -26.70 9.84
C GLN A 612 6.52 -26.87 11.36
N ALA A 613 7.52 -26.29 12.01
CA ALA A 613 7.63 -26.29 13.47
C ALA A 613 6.44 -25.58 14.14
N PHE A 614 6.05 -24.41 13.62
CA PHE A 614 4.91 -23.67 14.13
C PHE A 614 3.59 -24.41 13.93
N ASN A 615 3.38 -25.00 12.75
CA ASN A 615 2.18 -25.80 12.47
C ASN A 615 2.11 -27.06 13.35
N GLY A 616 3.24 -27.68 13.68
CA GLY A 616 3.30 -28.73 14.69
C GLY A 616 2.89 -28.23 16.08
N TYR A 617 3.41 -27.05 16.48
CA TYR A 617 3.02 -26.42 17.74
C TYR A 617 1.52 -26.08 17.80
N LEU A 618 0.91 -25.62 16.70
CA LEU A 618 -0.53 -25.34 16.64
C LEU A 618 -1.40 -26.59 16.93
N GLN A 619 -0.95 -27.78 16.53
CA GLN A 619 -1.71 -29.02 16.72
C GLN A 619 -1.59 -29.59 18.13
N GLU A 620 -0.45 -29.41 18.80
CA GLU A 620 -0.14 -30.06 20.07
C GLU A 620 0.02 -29.07 21.23
N GLY A 621 0.92 -28.09 21.08
CA GLY A 621 1.31 -27.17 22.16
C GLY A 621 0.31 -26.04 22.39
N ALA A 622 -0.21 -25.43 21.32
CA ALA A 622 -1.09 -24.27 21.41
C ALA A 622 -2.42 -24.57 22.12
N ALA A 623 -2.90 -25.81 22.09
CA ALA A 623 -4.12 -26.20 22.81
C ALA A 623 -3.99 -26.02 24.33
N ALA A 624 -2.80 -26.30 24.89
CA ALA A 624 -2.52 -26.11 26.31
C ALA A 624 -2.32 -24.63 26.67
N ASP A 625 -1.54 -23.92 25.86
CA ASP A 625 -1.13 -22.54 26.16
C ASP A 625 -2.21 -21.50 25.83
N CYS A 626 -3.04 -21.78 24.83
CA CYS A 626 -3.97 -20.82 24.23
C CYS A 626 -5.42 -21.35 24.15
N GLY A 627 -5.74 -22.46 24.81
CA GLY A 627 -7.06 -23.09 24.76
C GLY A 627 -8.22 -22.19 25.18
N ALA A 628 -7.96 -21.16 25.99
CA ALA A 628 -8.95 -20.15 26.37
C ALA A 628 -9.51 -19.36 25.17
N PHE A 629 -8.77 -19.31 24.05
CA PHE A 629 -9.13 -18.58 22.84
C PHE A 629 -9.64 -19.49 21.71
N ALA A 630 -9.85 -20.79 21.95
CA ALA A 630 -10.18 -21.75 20.90
C ALA A 630 -11.46 -21.40 20.10
N ALA A 631 -12.39 -20.64 20.68
CA ALA A 631 -13.60 -20.16 20.01
C ALA A 631 -13.39 -18.92 19.13
N VAL A 632 -12.22 -18.27 19.21
CA VAL A 632 -11.90 -17.03 18.49
C VAL A 632 -10.60 -17.22 17.72
N PRO A 633 -10.65 -17.66 16.45
CA PRO A 633 -9.47 -18.06 15.68
C PRO A 633 -8.35 -17.02 15.63
N SER A 634 -8.70 -15.72 15.55
CA SER A 634 -7.73 -14.63 15.52
C SER A 634 -6.97 -14.45 16.85
N GLU A 635 -7.65 -14.61 17.99
CA GLU A 635 -7.03 -14.54 19.31
C GLU A 635 -6.21 -15.80 19.59
N PHE A 636 -6.71 -16.98 19.17
CA PHE A 636 -5.97 -18.24 19.25
C PHE A 636 -4.65 -18.16 18.49
N MET A 637 -4.68 -17.73 17.22
CA MET A 637 -3.47 -17.57 16.40
C MET A 637 -2.51 -16.54 16.99
N SER A 638 -3.03 -15.41 17.50
CA SER A 638 -2.23 -14.38 18.16
C SER A 638 -1.49 -14.91 19.39
N CYS A 639 -2.21 -15.63 20.26
CA CYS A 639 -1.64 -16.26 21.44
C CYS A 639 -0.62 -17.32 21.05
N ALA A 640 -0.96 -18.21 20.11
CA ALA A 640 -0.09 -19.29 19.70
C ALA A 640 1.22 -18.79 19.10
N TYR A 641 1.17 -17.77 18.24
CA TYR A 641 2.37 -17.14 17.70
C TYR A 641 3.25 -16.53 18.80
N ALA A 642 2.65 -15.77 19.72
CA ALA A 642 3.37 -15.12 20.81
C ALA A 642 4.05 -16.16 21.73
N THR A 643 3.35 -17.22 22.13
CA THR A 643 3.89 -18.26 23.00
C THR A 643 4.95 -19.10 22.28
N PHE A 644 4.73 -19.46 21.02
CA PHE A 644 5.72 -20.20 20.22
C PHE A 644 7.03 -19.41 20.11
N ARG A 645 6.95 -18.14 19.71
CA ARG A 645 8.12 -17.27 19.57
C ARG A 645 8.81 -17.06 20.92
N GLY A 646 8.05 -16.80 21.99
CA GLY A 646 8.61 -16.66 23.35
C GLY A 646 9.31 -17.93 23.85
N GLY A 647 8.81 -19.11 23.47
CA GLY A 647 9.48 -20.39 23.73
C GLY A 647 10.81 -20.53 23.02
N LEU A 648 10.90 -20.11 21.75
CA LEU A 648 12.14 -20.08 20.98
C LEU A 648 13.16 -19.09 21.57
N GLU A 649 12.70 -17.91 22.01
CA GLU A 649 13.52 -16.91 22.69
C GLU A 649 14.08 -17.45 24.01
N ALA A 650 13.24 -18.08 24.84
CA ALA A 650 13.67 -18.71 26.09
C ALA A 650 14.64 -19.90 25.88
N ALA A 651 14.54 -20.56 24.73
CA ALA A 651 15.45 -21.65 24.31
C ALA A 651 16.71 -21.16 23.57
N GLU A 652 16.85 -19.85 23.33
CA GLU A 652 17.93 -19.24 22.53
C GLU A 652 18.04 -19.82 21.09
N ASP A 653 16.92 -20.26 20.50
CA ASP A 653 16.88 -20.78 19.12
C ASP A 653 16.92 -19.66 18.07
N THR A 654 18.10 -19.05 17.96
CA THR A 654 18.37 -17.94 17.03
C THR A 654 18.21 -18.32 15.56
N ALA A 655 18.36 -19.59 15.19
CA ALA A 655 18.23 -20.05 13.81
C ALA A 655 16.77 -20.05 13.36
N THR A 656 15.87 -20.60 14.17
CA THR A 656 14.43 -20.59 13.87
C THR A 656 13.87 -19.18 13.93
N LEU A 657 14.28 -18.37 14.92
CA LEU A 657 13.88 -16.95 15.00
C LEU A 657 14.30 -16.16 13.75
N ALA A 658 15.52 -16.35 13.25
CA ALA A 658 15.98 -15.71 12.02
C ALA A 658 15.17 -16.14 10.78
N LEU A 659 14.74 -17.41 10.70
CA LEU A 659 13.85 -17.88 9.63
C LEU A 659 12.46 -17.26 9.71
N ILE A 660 11.90 -17.11 10.92
CA ILE A 660 10.62 -16.41 11.13
C ILE A 660 10.75 -14.94 10.69
N ASP A 661 11.78 -14.24 11.16
CA ASP A 661 11.99 -12.83 10.85
C ASP A 661 12.23 -12.59 9.35
N ALA A 662 12.97 -13.49 8.68
CA ALA A 662 13.16 -13.45 7.23
C ALA A 662 11.82 -13.65 6.49
N THR A 663 11.00 -14.60 6.93
CA THR A 663 9.67 -14.87 6.36
C THR A 663 8.76 -13.65 6.47
N VAL A 664 8.68 -13.06 7.67
CA VAL A 664 7.85 -11.87 7.91
C VAL A 664 8.37 -10.66 7.13
N THR A 665 9.69 -10.51 7.01
CA THR A 665 10.30 -9.41 6.24
C THR A 665 10.00 -9.54 4.75
N GLN A 666 10.13 -10.75 4.18
CA GLN A 666 9.80 -11.00 2.79
C GLN A 666 8.31 -10.75 2.50
N PHE A 667 7.42 -11.22 3.38
CA PHE A 667 5.99 -10.92 3.28
C PHE A 667 5.74 -9.41 3.37
N GLY A 668 6.34 -8.71 4.33
CA GLY A 668 6.18 -7.26 4.49
C GLY A 668 6.59 -6.47 3.24
N PHE A 669 7.72 -6.84 2.61
CA PHE A 669 8.16 -6.26 1.33
C PHE A 669 7.12 -6.46 0.23
N ALA A 670 6.64 -7.69 0.05
CA ALA A 670 5.66 -8.00 -0.99
C ALA A 670 4.31 -7.32 -0.73
N ALA A 671 3.81 -7.42 0.51
CA ALA A 671 2.55 -6.84 0.95
C ALA A 671 2.53 -5.32 0.75
N GLN A 672 3.57 -4.61 1.21
CA GLN A 672 3.59 -3.17 1.06
C GLN A 672 3.71 -2.76 -0.41
N THR A 673 4.54 -3.43 -1.21
CA THR A 673 4.65 -3.15 -2.65
C THR A 673 3.29 -3.29 -3.34
N VAL A 674 2.52 -4.34 -3.02
CA VAL A 674 1.17 -4.48 -3.59
C VAL A 674 0.24 -3.38 -3.08
N LEU A 675 0.26 -3.09 -1.77
CA LEU A 675 -0.64 -2.12 -1.13
C LEU A 675 -0.34 -0.66 -1.47
N ASP A 676 0.87 -0.33 -1.93
CA ASP A 676 1.35 1.05 -2.10
C ASP A 676 0.44 1.93 -2.96
N SER A 677 -0.16 1.40 -4.02
CA SER A 677 -1.12 2.17 -4.85
C SER A 677 -2.40 2.56 -4.12
N ALA A 678 -2.67 1.99 -2.94
CA ALA A 678 -3.78 2.31 -2.05
C ALA A 678 -3.31 2.86 -0.68
N ASP A 679 -2.01 2.88 -0.42
CA ASP A 679 -1.44 3.34 0.86
C ASP A 679 -1.54 4.86 1.00
N PRO A 680 -1.97 5.39 2.15
CA PRO A 680 -2.18 6.82 2.33
C PRO A 680 -0.92 7.67 2.19
N LEU A 681 0.29 7.11 2.40
CA LEU A 681 1.52 7.90 2.23
C LEU A 681 1.65 8.47 0.82
N ASN A 682 1.28 7.66 -0.17
CA ASN A 682 1.39 8.01 -1.58
C ASN A 682 0.40 9.10 -2.01
N TYR A 683 -0.58 9.42 -1.16
CA TYR A 683 -1.54 10.52 -1.37
C TYR A 683 -1.25 11.74 -0.48
N ALA A 684 -0.38 11.61 0.52
CA ALA A 684 -0.14 12.64 1.53
C ALA A 684 0.33 13.98 0.94
N SER A 685 1.29 13.94 0.01
CA SER A 685 1.79 15.12 -0.69
C SER A 685 0.72 15.78 -1.57
N SER A 686 -0.18 14.98 -2.15
CA SER A 686 -1.31 15.49 -2.95
C SER A 686 -2.33 16.18 -2.07
N VAL A 687 -2.69 15.60 -0.92
CA VAL A 687 -3.58 16.24 0.07
C VAL A 687 -3.01 17.60 0.51
N LYS A 688 -1.70 17.65 0.79
CA LYS A 688 -0.99 18.89 1.11
C LYS A 688 -1.04 19.90 -0.03
N ALA A 689 -0.75 19.48 -1.26
CA ALA A 689 -0.72 20.36 -2.43
C ALA A 689 -2.10 20.94 -2.78
N LEU A 690 -3.17 20.18 -2.53
CA LEU A 690 -4.56 20.60 -2.71
C LEU A 690 -5.05 21.52 -1.59
N GLN A 691 -4.25 21.73 -0.54
CA GLN A 691 -4.55 22.60 0.60
C GLN A 691 -5.86 22.27 1.31
N THR A 692 -6.24 20.99 1.34
CA THR A 692 -7.37 20.53 2.16
C THR A 692 -6.98 20.67 3.64
N PRO A 693 -7.69 21.45 4.48
CA PRO A 693 -7.39 21.52 5.90
C PRO A 693 -7.65 20.17 6.58
N VAL A 694 -6.64 19.64 7.26
CA VAL A 694 -6.67 18.33 7.93
C VAL A 694 -6.34 18.48 9.40
N TYR A 695 -7.16 17.89 10.28
CA TYR A 695 -6.84 17.65 11.67
C TYR A 695 -6.62 16.15 11.90
N MET A 696 -5.52 15.78 12.56
CA MET A 696 -5.22 14.40 12.91
C MET A 696 -5.04 14.24 14.43
N SER A 697 -5.70 13.24 15.02
CA SER A 697 -5.52 12.87 16.43
C SER A 697 -4.72 11.57 16.53
N VAL A 698 -3.67 11.56 17.35
CA VAL A 698 -2.78 10.39 17.53
C VAL A 698 -2.56 10.14 19.02
N VAL A 699 -2.83 8.93 19.51
CA VAL A 699 -2.51 8.55 20.90
C VAL A 699 -1.05 8.12 20.97
N THR A 700 -0.19 8.97 21.53
CA THR A 700 1.23 8.66 21.78
C THR A 700 1.45 8.06 23.16
N GLY A 701 0.48 8.18 24.06
CA GLY A 701 0.57 7.66 25.42
C GLY A 701 1.62 8.37 26.27
N GLY A 702 2.02 7.73 27.37
CA GLY A 702 3.13 8.15 28.24
C GLY A 702 2.72 8.63 29.63
N VAL A 703 1.45 9.01 29.85
CA VAL A 703 0.95 9.46 31.16
C VAL A 703 0.26 8.32 31.89
N ASN A 704 0.54 8.15 33.19
CA ASN A 704 -0.09 7.11 34.04
C ASN A 704 0.01 5.68 33.48
N GLY A 705 1.08 5.37 32.74
CA GLY A 705 1.25 4.06 32.10
C GLY A 705 0.33 3.80 30.90
N ASN A 706 -0.32 4.83 30.37
CA ASN A 706 -1.07 4.74 29.12
C ASN A 706 -0.11 4.43 27.97
N ALA A 707 -0.33 3.33 27.26
CA ALA A 707 0.44 2.96 26.09
C ALA A 707 0.17 3.92 24.91
N ALA A 708 1.11 3.98 23.97
CA ALA A 708 0.80 4.47 22.64
C ALA A 708 -0.29 3.60 21.98
N ASP A 709 -0.92 4.12 20.93
CA ASP A 709 -1.93 3.40 20.17
C ASP A 709 -1.47 1.97 19.81
N LEU A 710 -2.22 0.98 20.30
CA LEU A 710 -1.89 -0.44 20.18
C LEU A 710 -2.30 -1.04 18.84
N VAL A 711 -3.10 -0.33 18.05
CA VAL A 711 -3.64 -0.81 16.78
C VAL A 711 -2.85 -0.22 15.63
N ILE A 712 -2.73 1.11 15.58
CA ILE A 712 -1.92 1.81 14.59
C ILE A 712 -0.84 2.59 15.33
N PRO A 713 0.41 2.08 15.40
CA PRO A 713 1.46 2.71 16.16
C PRO A 713 1.80 4.11 15.61
N PRO A 714 2.14 5.08 16.48
CA PRO A 714 2.54 6.41 16.04
C PRO A 714 3.75 6.39 15.08
N THR A 715 4.67 5.46 15.28
CA THR A 715 5.86 5.20 14.46
C THR A 715 6.20 3.71 14.50
N THR A 716 6.94 3.22 13.53
CA THR A 716 7.42 1.83 13.45
C THR A 716 8.95 1.77 13.37
N GLU A 717 9.53 0.62 13.68
CA GLU A 717 10.98 0.36 13.61
C GLU A 717 11.43 -0.16 12.23
N ARG A 718 10.59 -0.92 11.52
CA ARG A 718 10.91 -1.50 10.20
C ARG A 718 10.94 -0.47 9.08
N SER A 719 10.26 0.66 9.25
CA SER A 719 10.22 1.75 8.26
C SER A 719 10.00 3.10 8.92
N PHE A 720 10.77 4.11 8.51
CA PHE A 720 10.60 5.50 8.97
C PHE A 720 9.36 6.17 8.38
N LEU A 721 8.77 5.54 7.36
CA LEU A 721 7.63 6.06 6.62
C LEU A 721 6.30 5.49 7.10
N SER A 722 6.32 4.57 8.07
CA SER A 722 5.15 3.84 8.53
C SER A 722 4.66 4.29 9.93
N GLY A 723 3.33 4.36 10.08
CA GLY A 723 2.65 4.83 11.30
C GLY A 723 1.93 6.18 11.14
N SER A 724 1.34 6.65 12.23
CA SER A 724 0.49 7.85 12.25
C SER A 724 1.26 9.17 12.08
N LEU A 725 2.42 9.31 12.74
CA LEU A 725 3.21 10.54 12.72
C LEU A 725 3.96 10.76 11.40
N PRO A 726 4.54 9.73 10.75
CA PRO A 726 5.05 9.89 9.39
C PRO A 726 3.99 10.38 8.42
N LEU A 727 2.80 9.76 8.42
CA LEU A 727 1.67 10.21 7.59
C LEU A 727 1.35 11.70 7.83
N ALA A 728 1.22 12.11 9.09
CA ALA A 728 0.97 13.51 9.45
C ALA A 728 2.05 14.46 8.90
N SER A 729 3.33 14.09 9.04
CA SER A 729 4.47 14.87 8.56
C SER A 729 4.43 15.06 7.04
N PHE A 730 4.20 13.98 6.27
CA PHE A 730 4.16 14.04 4.80
C PHE A 730 2.91 14.76 4.26
N MET A 731 1.80 14.75 5.01
CA MET A 731 0.64 15.60 4.73
C MET A 731 0.87 17.08 5.12
N GLY A 732 2.00 17.41 5.75
CA GLY A 732 2.37 18.78 6.12
C GLY A 732 1.62 19.31 7.35
N LEU A 733 1.20 18.44 8.27
CA LEU A 733 0.49 18.83 9.48
C LEU A 733 1.48 19.39 10.50
N SER A 734 1.10 20.49 11.14
CA SER A 734 1.85 21.08 12.25
C SER A 734 1.47 20.39 13.55
N SER A 735 2.46 19.91 14.33
CA SER A 735 2.21 19.38 15.67
C SER A 735 1.82 20.53 16.61
N VAL A 736 0.67 20.41 17.29
CA VAL A 736 0.18 21.44 18.21
C VAL A 736 -0.33 20.81 19.50
N ASN A 737 -0.15 21.52 20.60
CA ASN A 737 -0.64 21.18 21.93
C ASN A 737 -1.47 22.31 22.58
N GLU A 738 -1.66 23.42 21.86
CA GLU A 738 -2.42 24.60 22.30
C GLU A 738 -3.45 25.00 21.25
N THR A 739 -4.43 25.81 21.65
CA THR A 739 -5.48 26.32 20.76
C THR A 739 -4.87 27.08 19.57
N GLN A 740 -5.32 26.73 18.37
CA GLN A 740 -4.94 27.40 17.12
C GLN A 740 -6.10 28.29 16.65
N VAL A 741 -5.79 29.52 16.24
CA VAL A 741 -6.77 30.51 15.74
C VAL A 741 -6.43 31.00 14.33
N THR A 742 -5.65 30.22 13.60
CA THR A 742 -5.25 30.51 12.22
C THR A 742 -5.62 29.34 11.31
N PRO A 743 -5.84 29.58 10.01
CA PRO A 743 -6.01 28.50 9.05
C PRO A 743 -4.79 27.58 9.00
N GLY A 744 -5.01 26.28 9.11
CA GLY A 744 -3.93 25.31 9.03
C GLY A 744 -4.38 23.86 9.08
N SER A 745 -3.41 22.97 8.91
CA SER A 745 -3.55 21.53 9.12
C SER A 745 -2.70 21.14 10.33
N TYR A 746 -3.28 20.35 11.23
CA TYR A 746 -2.75 20.14 12.57
C TYR A 746 -2.73 18.66 12.94
N VAL A 747 -1.72 18.25 13.71
CA VAL A 747 -1.71 16.96 14.41
C VAL A 747 -1.63 17.21 15.92
N VAL A 748 -2.53 16.61 16.67
CA VAL A 748 -2.52 16.64 18.14
C VAL A 748 -2.15 15.25 18.64
N LYS A 749 -1.13 15.21 19.50
CA LYS A 749 -0.67 14.02 20.18
C LYS A 749 -1.36 13.93 21.53
N PHE A 750 -1.98 12.80 21.83
CA PHE A 750 -2.67 12.56 23.09
C PHE A 750 -1.83 11.67 24.00
N SER A 751 -1.62 12.13 25.23
CA SER A 751 -0.83 11.43 26.25
C SER A 751 -1.64 10.35 26.99
N GLN A 752 -2.97 10.42 26.87
CA GLN A 752 -3.94 9.48 27.42
C GLN A 752 -4.98 9.08 26.37
N GLY A 753 -5.66 7.96 26.57
CA GLY A 753 -6.67 7.43 25.66
C GLY A 753 -6.22 6.14 24.97
N HIS A 754 -7.03 5.66 24.05
CA HIS A 754 -6.78 4.45 23.28
C HIS A 754 -7.30 4.61 21.85
N HIS A 755 -7.08 3.61 21.00
CA HIS A 755 -7.38 3.68 19.57
C HIS A 755 -8.79 4.24 19.28
N SER A 756 -9.81 3.75 19.99
CA SER A 756 -11.21 4.11 19.80
C SER A 756 -11.71 5.30 20.63
N SER A 757 -10.83 6.05 21.33
CA SER A 757 -11.26 7.17 22.20
C SER A 757 -12.04 8.25 21.46
N ILE A 758 -11.86 8.40 20.14
CA ILE A 758 -12.69 9.31 19.36
C ILE A 758 -14.18 8.92 19.37
N LEU A 759 -14.50 7.63 19.50
CA LEU A 759 -15.87 7.09 19.43
C LEU A 759 -16.51 6.82 20.80
N THR A 760 -15.71 6.63 21.85
CA THR A 760 -16.20 6.19 23.16
C THR A 760 -15.36 6.73 24.30
N THR A 761 -16.02 7.05 25.42
CA THR A 761 -15.37 7.39 26.70
C THR A 761 -14.99 6.15 27.53
N GLY A 762 -15.15 4.95 26.96
CA GLY A 762 -14.87 3.69 27.64
C GLY A 762 -13.42 3.54 28.08
N PHE A 763 -13.19 2.77 29.15
CA PHE A 763 -11.84 2.39 29.55
C PHE A 763 -11.37 1.17 28.75
N ALA A 764 -10.10 1.15 28.36
CA ALA A 764 -9.48 0.06 27.61
C ALA A 764 -8.30 -0.49 28.40
N GLU A 765 -8.50 -1.60 29.10
CA GLU A 765 -7.51 -2.15 30.04
C GLU A 765 -6.15 -2.44 29.38
N LYS A 766 -6.14 -2.99 28.17
CA LYS A 766 -4.91 -3.28 27.41
C LYS A 766 -4.07 -2.03 27.14
N ALA A 767 -4.70 -0.85 27.03
CA ALA A 767 -4.01 0.41 26.79
C ALA A 767 -3.41 1.01 28.08
N GLY A 768 -3.70 0.46 29.27
CA GLY A 768 -3.26 1.02 30.55
C GLY A 768 -3.95 2.35 30.87
N GLY A 769 -3.28 3.23 31.61
CA GLY A 769 -3.82 4.55 31.96
C GLY A 769 -4.93 4.51 33.01
N THR A 770 -5.86 5.46 32.95
CA THR A 770 -7.00 5.56 33.88
C THR A 770 -8.31 5.78 33.12
N ALA A 771 -9.42 5.30 33.69
CA ALA A 771 -10.76 5.52 33.12
C ALA A 771 -11.09 7.02 32.96
N ALA A 772 -10.70 7.85 33.94
CA ALA A 772 -10.88 9.30 33.86
C ALA A 772 -10.05 9.93 32.74
N GLY A 773 -8.79 9.48 32.58
CA GLY A 773 -7.91 9.93 31.49
C GLY A 773 -8.44 9.59 30.11
N HIS A 774 -8.95 8.37 29.91
CA HIS A 774 -9.57 7.96 28.65
C HIS A 774 -10.82 8.79 28.34
N ALA A 775 -11.71 8.95 29.32
CA ALA A 775 -12.92 9.75 29.14
C ALA A 775 -12.58 11.21 28.81
N ALA A 776 -11.60 11.80 29.51
CA ALA A 776 -11.14 13.17 29.25
C ALA A 776 -10.51 13.33 27.87
N ALA A 777 -9.66 12.39 27.44
CA ALA A 777 -9.09 12.37 26.09
C ALA A 777 -10.17 12.29 25.01
N SER A 778 -11.19 11.46 25.23
CA SER A 778 -12.32 11.30 24.31
C SER A 778 -13.11 12.60 24.13
N VAL A 779 -13.45 13.26 25.24
CA VAL A 779 -14.15 14.56 25.22
C VAL A 779 -13.29 15.63 24.51
N GLU A 780 -12.00 15.66 24.79
CA GLU A 780 -11.06 16.60 24.15
C GLU A 780 -10.95 16.36 22.65
N MET A 781 -10.77 15.11 22.20
CA MET A 781 -10.75 14.75 20.78
C MET A 781 -12.04 15.20 20.07
N GLN A 782 -13.21 14.93 20.66
CA GLN A 782 -14.50 15.32 20.08
C GLN A 782 -14.69 16.84 20.03
N THR A 783 -14.19 17.57 21.03
CA THR A 783 -14.19 19.04 21.07
C THR A 783 -13.30 19.64 19.99
N GLN A 784 -12.10 19.08 19.82
CA GLN A 784 -11.17 19.45 18.74
C GLN A 784 -11.78 19.20 17.36
N VAL A 785 -12.41 18.05 17.14
CA VAL A 785 -13.15 17.74 15.90
C VAL A 785 -14.24 18.78 15.62
N ALA A 786 -15.12 19.02 16.59
CA ALA A 786 -16.25 19.93 16.43
C ALA A 786 -15.78 21.35 16.09
N SER A 787 -14.77 21.86 16.81
CA SER A 787 -14.22 23.21 16.58
C SER A 787 -13.50 23.34 15.24
N PHE A 788 -12.71 22.33 14.84
CA PHE A 788 -11.99 22.32 13.57
C PHE A 788 -12.91 22.28 12.36
N LEU A 789 -13.91 21.40 12.38
CA LEU A 789 -14.89 21.29 11.30
C LEU A 789 -15.74 22.56 11.20
N LYS A 790 -16.25 23.07 12.33
CA LYS A 790 -17.11 24.27 12.37
C LYS A 790 -16.39 25.52 11.86
N SER A 791 -15.10 25.65 12.17
CA SER A 791 -14.26 26.76 11.70
C SER A 791 -13.76 26.59 10.27
N LYS A 792 -14.05 25.45 9.62
CA LYS A 792 -13.49 25.09 8.30
C LYS A 792 -11.97 25.13 8.28
N GLY A 793 -11.36 24.63 9.37
CA GLY A 793 -9.91 24.56 9.54
C GLY A 793 -9.25 25.88 9.95
N SER A 794 -10.03 26.93 10.25
CA SER A 794 -9.49 28.21 10.69
C SER A 794 -9.17 28.27 12.19
N ALA A 795 -9.59 27.27 12.96
CA ALA A 795 -9.31 27.16 14.38
C ALA A 795 -9.35 25.70 14.85
N LEU A 796 -8.51 25.37 15.83
CA LEU A 796 -8.52 24.09 16.56
C LEU A 796 -8.49 24.41 18.05
N GLN A 797 -9.58 24.12 18.76
CA GLN A 797 -9.67 24.42 20.19
C GLN A 797 -9.07 23.29 21.02
N VAL A 798 -8.04 23.60 21.81
CA VAL A 798 -7.53 22.70 22.86
C VAL A 798 -8.12 23.14 24.19
N SER A 799 -9.01 22.32 24.76
CA SER A 799 -9.78 22.68 25.97
C SER A 799 -9.26 22.02 27.24
N ASN A 800 -8.60 20.87 27.11
CA ASN A 800 -8.00 20.12 28.19
C ASN A 800 -6.55 19.72 27.83
N PRO A 801 -5.55 20.54 28.19
CA PRO A 801 -4.15 20.24 27.90
C PRO A 801 -3.61 19.04 28.70
N ASP A 802 -4.24 18.60 29.80
CA ASP A 802 -3.74 17.51 30.65
C ASP A 802 -3.76 16.12 29.98
N VAL A 803 -4.51 15.99 28.88
CA VAL A 803 -4.60 14.76 28.06
C VAL A 803 -3.86 14.89 26.72
N VAL A 804 -3.25 16.04 26.46
CA VAL A 804 -2.44 16.33 25.27
C VAL A 804 -0.97 16.16 25.63
N ALA A 805 -0.20 15.55 24.73
CA ALA A 805 1.25 15.42 24.89
C ALA A 805 1.95 16.70 24.41
N ASN A 806 3.02 17.07 25.12
CA ASN A 806 3.85 18.23 24.79
C ASN A 806 4.73 18.01 23.56
#